data_AF-A0A5J4UUT9-F1
#
_entry.id   AF-A0A5J4UUT9-F1
#
_cell.length_a   1.000
_cell.length_b   1.000
_cell.length_c   1.000
_cell.angle_alpha   90.00
_cell.angle_beta   90.00
_cell.angle_gamma   90.00
#
_symmetry.space_group_name_H-M   'P 1'
#
loop_
_entity.id
_entity.type
_entity.pdbx_description
1 polymer ?
#
loop_
_entity_poly.entity_id
_entity_poly.type
_entity_poly.pdbx_seq_one_letter_code
_entity_poly.pdbx_strand_id
1 'polypeptide(L)'
;MHVLNNSRCTDGSEFTLLDSLHVENLFFFEDVSVLIKGGATQSGNSIRTTLQVNDTQSYLIYIVNGRSTLQNLELNFTKLANGTVIPSLFLIYVYNSTSTGYKSHTIISSIFNGMPNATVRQIIYSDRLDKLEIRDCIFQNVLISNFSLIKFNFYSLVSEVTVQNSKFINITLANNYGFAVLDLYLVDSNSTVVISGCLFEKCINNGNSYGSAGAIQVLSFNANDQYTFTNNTFTNNSGYYAGAICIDIRTKKCNFSDNYFSHNTLTNGTDQRGCDFYINWSGDRPSGWSRDNYESEITKLLVGSKSAETNSIHYTIWSTSDVSQYQNWYVNIAEQPPVVDPPIVDPPPVIQGICERKVNQTYTGSDINTKQTVGDVLYQTCTGGYRITMVSQVHVEFVNVSKPQTAPVLIKGGAISGGREIRTSMSFNSYQPHTVLLDQGNLTLQNLEFNFTFLSNQSIYPALSLIGTSNSTSASYYKSLTIISCVLNGLGNIQVVNQMVFANESNIVIMRDNIFQNALIQELRFIYCNTSRSGAEFIIESSKFVNIKNYHIYGSGISLQFGGQNQKITINQCTFENISCNVTYQGTGALDLASLVQSTIFNITQNQFINCVGDRAGAFTAIMVSDKLFFQNNSFSGNKLIRSDQRGQDAFLWWRSEPTGWNYSNTLTKIQSLIKGSISTDINSINYSTPSVQGFISLPKEQLEYCKSKAELTSDCECDPDSTTYPSSTCERDKKCTYDLANQTNQTCPCLSSGDPRAGNGQCPAYCVAKDSLTANCICDSNSSTYPTSNCEKDKLCITDLANQPNSSCPCLNTSDPRAGKGQCPAYCIQGQVTQQCVCDTGISSYPTSTCEREKLCTFNLINQTN
;
A
#
# COMPACT_ATOMS: atom_id res chain seq x y z
N MET A 1 20.19 21.09 -4.94
CA MET A 1 20.61 21.44 -6.34
C MET A 1 21.97 20.86 -6.78
N HIS A 2 23.01 20.75 -5.92
CA HIS A 2 24.38 20.38 -6.37
C HIS A 2 24.64 18.90 -6.70
N VAL A 3 23.72 17.97 -6.38
CA VAL A 3 23.97 16.51 -6.52
C VAL A 3 23.25 15.87 -7.71
N LEU A 4 22.17 16.47 -8.23
CA LEU A 4 21.25 15.78 -9.15
C LEU A 4 21.64 15.81 -10.63
N ASN A 5 22.48 16.76 -11.08
CA ASN A 5 22.88 16.85 -12.49
C ASN A 5 24.12 16.00 -12.85
N ASN A 6 24.79 15.36 -11.89
CA ASN A 6 26.09 14.70 -12.13
C ASN A 6 26.13 13.19 -11.85
N SER A 7 25.10 12.59 -11.26
CA SER A 7 25.04 11.15 -11.04
C SER A 7 24.10 10.48 -12.04
N ARG A 8 24.64 10.03 -13.18
CA ARG A 8 23.90 9.18 -14.12
C ARG A 8 23.73 7.78 -13.53
N CYS A 9 22.67 7.58 -12.77
CA CYS A 9 22.25 6.26 -12.31
C CYS A 9 21.23 5.70 -13.33
N THR A 10 21.65 4.71 -14.13
CA THR A 10 20.80 4.09 -15.17
C THR A 10 19.60 3.33 -14.60
N ASP A 11 19.65 2.97 -13.31
CA ASP A 11 18.70 2.02 -12.68
C ASP A 11 17.68 2.72 -11.75
N GLY A 12 17.67 4.06 -11.74
CA GLY A 12 16.87 4.88 -10.82
C GLY A 12 17.68 5.47 -9.66
N SER A 13 17.05 6.31 -8.85
CA SER A 13 17.69 7.00 -7.72
C SER A 13 16.78 7.06 -6.50
N GLU A 14 17.33 6.79 -5.32
CA GLU A 14 16.66 6.93 -4.04
C GLU A 14 17.33 8.00 -3.18
N PHE A 15 16.53 8.91 -2.64
CA PHE A 15 16.98 10.00 -1.77
C PHE A 15 16.27 9.92 -0.43
N THR A 16 17.07 9.91 0.64
CA THR A 16 16.57 10.00 2.02
C THR A 16 16.93 11.36 2.59
N LEU A 17 15.93 12.15 2.92
CA LEU A 17 16.11 13.48 3.50
C LEU A 17 16.24 13.35 5.02
N LEU A 18 17.47 13.43 5.53
CA LEU A 18 17.77 13.18 6.95
C LEU A 18 17.46 14.38 7.85
N ASP A 19 17.41 15.58 7.29
CA ASP A 19 17.10 16.78 8.07
C ASP A 19 15.58 16.94 8.22
N SER A 20 15.15 17.51 9.35
CA SER A 20 13.74 17.78 9.61
C SER A 20 13.16 18.87 8.71
N LEU A 21 14.01 19.72 8.15
CA LEU A 21 13.63 20.82 7.26
C LEU A 21 14.62 20.92 6.09
N HIS A 22 14.10 20.80 4.87
CA HIS A 22 14.78 21.10 3.63
C HIS A 22 14.15 22.35 2.98
N VAL A 23 15.00 23.33 2.66
CA VAL A 23 14.60 24.56 1.97
C VAL A 23 15.22 24.58 0.58
N GLU A 24 14.62 23.81 -0.33
CA GLU A 24 15.08 23.69 -1.70
C GLU A 24 13.93 23.27 -2.62
N ASN A 25 14.07 23.58 -3.90
CA ASN A 25 13.23 23.09 -4.97
C ASN A 25 13.88 21.86 -5.62
N LEU A 26 13.05 20.89 -6.00
CA LEU A 26 13.48 19.62 -6.58
C LEU A 26 13.02 19.54 -8.04
N PHE A 27 13.97 19.30 -8.96
CA PHE A 27 13.69 19.13 -10.38
C PHE A 27 14.19 17.77 -10.86
N PHE A 28 13.34 17.07 -11.62
CA PHE A 28 13.65 15.79 -12.22
C PHE A 28 13.30 15.85 -13.70
N PHE A 29 14.29 15.67 -14.57
CA PHE A 29 14.14 15.79 -16.03
C PHE A 29 14.34 14.49 -16.80
N GLU A 30 14.93 13.48 -16.15
CA GLU A 30 15.31 12.23 -16.78
C GLU A 30 14.19 11.20 -16.69
N ASP A 31 14.08 10.34 -17.71
CA ASP A 31 13.12 9.22 -17.75
C ASP A 31 13.62 8.05 -16.89
N VAL A 32 13.77 8.31 -15.58
CA VAL A 32 14.29 7.37 -14.57
C VAL A 32 13.34 7.26 -13.39
N SER A 33 13.48 6.19 -12.60
CA SER A 33 12.74 6.04 -11.35
C SER A 33 13.37 6.90 -10.25
N VAL A 34 12.57 7.69 -9.53
CA VAL A 34 13.04 8.50 -8.39
C VAL A 34 12.18 8.22 -7.15
N LEU A 35 12.82 7.85 -6.04
CA LEU A 35 12.19 7.76 -4.71
C LEU A 35 12.75 8.86 -3.81
N ILE A 36 11.87 9.64 -3.17
CA ILE A 36 12.23 10.65 -2.17
C ILE A 36 11.50 10.31 -0.88
N LYS A 37 12.25 10.03 0.18
CA LYS A 37 11.71 9.68 1.48
C LYS A 37 12.19 10.63 2.58
N GLY A 38 11.28 11.07 3.45
CA GLY A 38 11.64 11.74 4.68
C GLY A 38 12.24 10.74 5.67
N GLY A 39 13.46 11.00 6.13
CA GLY A 39 14.19 10.17 7.09
C GLY A 39 14.53 10.90 8.40
N ALA A 40 13.96 12.08 8.62
CA ALA A 40 14.20 12.88 9.80
C ALA A 40 13.77 12.15 11.08
N THR A 41 14.56 12.31 12.15
CA THR A 41 14.24 11.75 13.47
C THR A 41 14.28 12.84 14.55
N GLN A 42 13.37 12.74 15.52
CA GLN A 42 13.36 13.58 16.71
C GLN A 42 13.25 12.70 17.95
N SER A 43 14.22 12.79 18.86
CA SER A 43 14.31 11.93 20.05
C SER A 43 14.26 10.43 19.74
N GLY A 44 14.84 10.02 18.61
CA GLY A 44 14.86 8.62 18.15
C GLY A 44 13.59 8.15 17.44
N ASN A 45 12.54 8.97 17.34
CA ASN A 45 11.33 8.65 16.59
C ASN A 45 11.40 9.25 15.17
N SER A 46 10.94 8.48 14.18
CA SER A 46 10.77 8.99 12.81
C SER A 46 9.73 10.11 12.80
N ILE A 47 10.08 11.25 12.21
CA ILE A 47 9.17 12.36 11.92
C ILE A 47 9.10 12.56 10.41
N ARG A 48 8.13 13.35 9.94
CA ARG A 48 8.10 13.77 8.54
C ARG A 48 9.16 14.82 8.29
N THR A 49 9.81 14.74 7.14
CA THR A 49 10.70 15.81 6.69
C THR A 49 9.89 16.92 6.05
N THR A 50 10.06 18.16 6.52
CA THR A 50 9.43 19.33 5.91
C THR A 50 10.20 19.79 4.69
N LEU A 51 9.50 20.02 3.58
CA LEU A 51 10.02 20.60 2.34
C LEU A 51 9.31 21.92 2.06
N GLN A 52 10.08 22.95 1.78
CA GLN A 52 9.59 24.28 1.41
C GLN A 52 10.61 25.04 0.54
N VAL A 53 10.20 26.19 0.02
CA VAL A 53 11.07 27.14 -0.70
C VAL A 53 11.07 28.49 0.02
N ASN A 54 12.16 29.25 -0.08
CA ASN A 54 12.29 30.60 0.50
C ASN A 54 12.60 31.69 -0.55
N ASP A 55 12.50 31.34 -1.83
CA ASP A 55 12.77 32.15 -3.01
C ASP A 55 11.50 32.21 -3.88
N THR A 56 11.44 33.14 -4.82
CA THR A 56 10.46 33.29 -5.92
C THR A 56 10.22 32.07 -6.84
N GLN A 57 10.40 30.84 -6.35
CA GLN A 57 10.18 29.60 -7.09
C GLN A 57 8.71 29.40 -7.45
N SER A 58 8.49 28.88 -8.66
CA SER A 58 7.15 28.54 -9.14
C SER A 58 6.67 27.18 -8.65
N TYR A 59 7.60 26.28 -8.30
CA TYR A 59 7.33 24.91 -7.94
C TYR A 59 8.19 24.51 -6.74
N LEU A 60 7.65 23.65 -5.86
CA LEU A 60 8.47 22.98 -4.85
C LEU A 60 9.09 21.69 -5.43
N ILE A 61 8.26 20.88 -6.10
CA ILE A 61 8.69 19.67 -6.81
C ILE A 61 8.21 19.76 -8.26
N TYR A 62 9.13 19.57 -9.20
CA TYR A 62 8.87 19.58 -10.64
C TYR A 62 9.43 18.29 -11.25
N ILE A 63 8.54 17.45 -11.77
CA ILE A 63 8.89 16.13 -12.32
C ILE A 63 8.52 16.11 -13.80
N VAL A 64 9.49 15.74 -14.64
CA VAL A 64 9.34 15.56 -16.09
C VAL A 64 9.74 14.15 -16.49
N ASN A 65 8.79 13.40 -17.05
CA ASN A 65 8.93 11.99 -17.45
C ASN A 65 9.28 11.04 -16.28
N GLY A 66 9.36 9.74 -16.54
CA GLY A 66 9.77 8.73 -15.55
C GLY A 66 8.73 8.31 -14.51
N ARG A 67 9.23 7.62 -13.49
CA ARG A 67 8.46 7.11 -12.34
C ARG A 67 8.93 7.83 -11.09
N SER A 68 8.01 8.27 -10.24
CA SER A 68 8.38 8.99 -9.01
C SER A 68 7.57 8.54 -7.81
N THR A 69 8.22 8.50 -6.66
CA THR A 69 7.61 8.15 -5.37
C THR A 69 8.04 9.16 -4.30
N LEU A 70 7.06 9.74 -3.61
CA LEU A 70 7.25 10.66 -2.49
C LEU A 70 6.69 10.03 -1.23
N GLN A 71 7.49 9.95 -0.16
CA GLN A 71 7.10 9.25 1.06
C GLN A 71 7.50 9.99 2.33
N ASN A 72 6.59 10.04 3.31
CA ASN A 72 6.86 10.58 4.65
C ASN A 72 7.32 12.05 4.65
N LEU A 73 6.68 12.89 3.82
CA LEU A 73 7.04 14.31 3.66
C LEU A 73 5.92 15.23 4.20
N GLU A 74 6.31 16.40 4.70
CA GLU A 74 5.42 17.54 4.94
C GLU A 74 5.76 18.64 3.92
N LEU A 75 4.82 18.99 3.03
CA LEU A 75 5.03 19.98 1.98
C LEU A 75 4.26 21.25 2.30
N ASN A 76 4.97 22.36 2.40
CA ASN A 76 4.43 23.63 2.90
C ASN A 76 4.64 24.78 1.91
N PHE A 77 3.63 25.64 1.82
CA PHE A 77 3.81 26.99 1.27
C PHE A 77 4.52 27.88 2.29
N THR A 78 5.31 28.82 1.80
CA THR A 78 5.97 29.85 2.59
C THR A 78 5.46 31.22 2.17
N LYS A 79 5.24 32.11 3.13
CA LYS A 79 4.91 33.52 2.87
C LYS A 79 6.16 34.37 3.10
N LEU A 80 6.63 35.01 2.04
CA LEU A 80 7.77 35.92 2.07
C LEU A 80 7.44 37.21 2.84
N ALA A 81 8.47 37.96 3.24
CA ALA A 81 8.33 39.21 3.99
C ALA A 81 7.51 40.28 3.23
N ASN A 82 7.55 40.27 1.89
CA ASN A 82 6.74 41.14 1.03
C ASN A 82 5.27 40.69 0.90
N GLY A 83 4.89 39.59 1.56
CA GLY A 83 3.55 39.02 1.53
C GLY A 83 3.28 38.00 0.41
N THR A 84 4.22 37.80 -0.52
CA THR A 84 4.10 36.81 -1.60
C THR A 84 4.10 35.38 -1.04
N VAL A 85 3.18 34.54 -1.52
CA VAL A 85 3.15 33.11 -1.17
C VAL A 85 3.92 32.31 -2.24
N ILE A 86 4.78 31.41 -1.79
CA ILE A 86 5.62 30.55 -2.61
C ILE A 86 5.47 29.07 -2.18
N PRO A 87 5.60 28.09 -3.10
CA PRO A 87 5.78 28.28 -4.53
C PRO A 87 4.59 29.00 -5.18
N SER A 88 4.86 29.81 -6.20
CA SER A 88 3.84 30.71 -6.78
C SER A 88 2.78 29.97 -7.62
N LEU A 89 3.07 28.74 -8.06
CA LEU A 89 2.15 27.92 -8.85
C LEU A 89 1.72 26.63 -8.15
N PHE A 90 2.63 25.68 -7.94
CA PHE A 90 2.28 24.33 -7.48
C PHE A 90 3.25 23.84 -6.42
N LEU A 91 2.77 23.06 -5.43
CA LEU A 91 3.69 22.27 -4.61
C LEU A 91 4.30 21.15 -5.45
N ILE A 92 3.46 20.43 -6.19
CA ILE A 92 3.92 19.37 -7.08
C ILE A 92 3.36 19.63 -8.47
N TYR A 93 4.27 19.72 -9.44
CA TYR A 93 3.94 19.75 -10.84
C TYR A 93 4.56 18.54 -11.53
N VAL A 94 3.71 17.69 -12.09
CA VAL A 94 4.13 16.52 -12.86
C VAL A 94 3.70 16.74 -14.29
N TYR A 95 4.67 16.77 -15.20
CA TYR A 95 4.41 17.03 -16.61
C TYR A 95 5.11 16.03 -17.50
N ASN A 96 4.43 15.66 -18.57
CA ASN A 96 4.97 14.72 -19.54
C ASN A 96 5.17 15.34 -20.91
N SER A 97 6.43 15.48 -21.29
CA SER A 97 6.80 16.04 -22.59
C SER A 97 6.84 14.99 -23.70
N THR A 98 7.05 13.70 -23.37
CA THR A 98 7.17 12.63 -24.38
C THR A 98 5.92 11.74 -24.42
N SER A 99 5.65 11.11 -25.57
CA SER A 99 4.57 10.12 -25.74
C SER A 99 5.03 8.68 -25.50
N THR A 100 6.29 8.46 -25.14
CA THR A 100 6.92 7.13 -25.01
C THR A 100 7.32 6.86 -23.56
N GLY A 101 7.13 5.61 -23.08
CA GLY A 101 7.47 5.16 -21.71
C GLY A 101 6.26 5.10 -20.77
N TYR A 102 6.31 4.23 -19.75
CA TYR A 102 5.28 4.10 -18.68
C TYR A 102 5.60 5.02 -17.50
N LYS A 103 4.60 5.76 -17.01
CA LYS A 103 4.82 6.97 -16.22
C LYS A 103 3.90 6.99 -15.02
N SER A 104 4.50 6.88 -13.85
CA SER A 104 3.76 6.72 -12.59
C SER A 104 4.21 7.73 -11.54
N HIS A 105 3.26 8.29 -10.80
CA HIS A 105 3.54 9.12 -9.64
C HIS A 105 2.83 8.57 -8.40
N THR A 106 3.60 8.32 -7.34
CA THR A 106 3.11 7.73 -6.09
C THR A 106 3.43 8.65 -4.91
N ILE A 107 2.45 8.93 -4.06
CA ILE A 107 2.59 9.76 -2.85
C ILE A 107 2.04 8.98 -1.66
N ILE A 108 2.87 8.78 -0.64
CA ILE A 108 2.55 7.93 0.51
C ILE A 108 2.83 8.66 1.83
N SER A 109 1.90 8.53 2.78
CA SER A 109 2.07 8.97 4.18
C SER A 109 2.50 10.45 4.35
N SER A 110 2.10 11.32 3.42
CA SER A 110 2.58 12.70 3.35
C SER A 110 1.51 13.72 3.74
N ILE A 111 1.93 14.88 4.23
CA ILE A 111 1.04 15.99 4.61
C ILE A 111 1.27 17.18 3.68
N PHE A 112 0.17 17.76 3.22
CA PHE A 112 0.13 18.97 2.42
C PHE A 112 -0.63 20.04 3.18
N ASN A 113 0.08 21.03 3.69
CA ASN A 113 -0.55 22.15 4.39
C ASN A 113 -0.74 23.31 3.43
N GLY A 114 -1.97 23.80 3.36
CA GLY A 114 -2.27 25.08 2.73
C GLY A 114 -1.95 26.25 3.64
N MET A 115 -2.45 27.42 3.22
CA MET A 115 -2.46 28.63 4.03
C MET A 115 -3.91 29.07 4.21
N PRO A 116 -4.53 28.89 5.39
CA PRO A 116 -5.96 29.20 5.55
C PRO A 116 -6.29 30.69 5.36
N ASN A 117 -5.30 31.58 5.55
CA ASN A 117 -5.45 33.03 5.40
C ASN A 117 -4.79 33.59 4.12
N ALA A 118 -4.38 32.72 3.18
CA ALA A 118 -3.82 33.16 1.92
C ALA A 118 -4.21 32.22 0.78
N THR A 119 -4.59 32.79 -0.35
CA THR A 119 -4.85 32.01 -1.55
C THR A 119 -3.56 31.38 -2.06
N VAL A 120 -3.58 30.08 -2.27
CA VAL A 120 -2.56 29.35 -3.02
C VAL A 120 -3.13 28.93 -4.37
N ARG A 121 -2.29 28.78 -5.39
CA ARG A 121 -2.79 28.47 -6.73
C ARG A 121 -3.31 27.03 -6.79
N GLN A 122 -2.47 26.03 -6.55
CA GLN A 122 -2.88 24.61 -6.54
C GLN A 122 -1.83 23.75 -5.84
N ILE A 123 -2.21 22.58 -5.31
CA ILE A 123 -1.27 21.69 -4.61
C ILE A 123 -0.59 20.72 -5.58
N ILE A 124 -1.38 19.86 -6.24
CA ILE A 124 -0.86 18.92 -7.22
C ILE A 124 -1.52 19.17 -8.57
N TYR A 125 -0.69 19.26 -9.60
CA TYR A 125 -1.13 19.23 -10.97
C TYR A 125 -0.33 18.16 -11.70
N SER A 126 -1.03 17.21 -12.34
CA SER A 126 -0.38 16.26 -13.24
C SER A 126 -1.06 16.22 -14.61
N ASP A 127 -0.23 16.12 -15.63
CA ASP A 127 -0.64 16.06 -17.03
C ASP A 127 0.04 14.87 -17.72
N ARG A 128 -0.76 14.06 -18.44
CA ARG A 128 -0.29 12.90 -19.24
C ARG A 128 0.45 11.84 -18.40
N LEU A 129 -0.17 11.38 -17.30
CA LEU A 129 0.31 10.23 -16.53
C LEU A 129 -0.33 8.92 -17.02
N ASP A 130 0.35 7.79 -16.79
CA ASP A 130 -0.25 6.44 -16.93
C ASP A 130 -0.77 5.92 -15.59
N LYS A 131 -0.08 6.25 -14.49
CA LYS A 131 -0.51 5.85 -13.15
C LYS A 131 -0.31 6.96 -12.13
N LEU A 132 -1.28 7.07 -11.24
CA LEU A 132 -1.21 7.90 -10.06
C LEU A 132 -1.69 7.12 -8.85
N GLU A 133 -0.95 7.27 -7.76
CA GLU A 133 -1.27 6.65 -6.48
C GLU A 133 -1.06 7.63 -5.32
N ILE A 134 -2.09 7.83 -4.50
CA ILE A 134 -2.04 8.63 -3.26
C ILE A 134 -2.54 7.74 -2.12
N ARG A 135 -1.72 7.51 -1.09
CA ARG A 135 -2.09 6.70 0.07
C ARG A 135 -1.72 7.36 1.39
N ASP A 136 -2.61 7.25 2.37
CA ASP A 136 -2.36 7.69 3.75
C ASP A 136 -1.93 9.16 3.86
N CYS A 137 -2.42 10.01 2.94
CA CYS A 137 -2.03 11.41 2.86
C CYS A 137 -3.07 12.34 3.51
N ILE A 138 -2.63 13.51 3.97
CA ILE A 138 -3.51 14.54 4.52
C ILE A 138 -3.32 15.83 3.74
N PHE A 139 -4.41 16.36 3.21
CA PHE A 139 -4.51 17.68 2.59
C PHE A 139 -5.40 18.55 3.46
N GLN A 140 -4.87 19.66 3.97
CA GLN A 140 -5.62 20.45 4.94
C GLN A 140 -5.39 21.95 4.88
N ASN A 141 -6.44 22.68 5.27
CA ASN A 141 -6.44 24.13 5.50
C ASN A 141 -5.99 24.92 4.28
N VAL A 142 -6.63 24.67 3.14
CA VAL A 142 -6.21 25.22 1.84
C VAL A 142 -7.29 26.11 1.24
N LEU A 143 -6.92 27.35 0.93
CA LEU A 143 -7.73 28.25 0.11
C LEU A 143 -7.14 28.30 -1.30
N ILE A 144 -7.85 27.74 -2.28
CA ILE A 144 -7.39 27.55 -3.65
C ILE A 144 -7.97 28.63 -4.57
N SER A 145 -7.12 29.30 -5.35
CA SER A 145 -7.54 30.27 -6.37
C SER A 145 -7.70 29.67 -7.78
N ASN A 146 -7.23 28.44 -8.02
CA ASN A 146 -7.37 27.74 -9.29
C ASN A 146 -8.64 26.86 -9.31
N PHE A 147 -8.79 26.03 -10.35
CA PHE A 147 -9.97 25.20 -10.55
C PHE A 147 -10.08 24.00 -9.60
N SER A 148 -8.97 23.50 -9.04
CA SER A 148 -8.98 22.35 -8.12
C SER A 148 -7.79 22.35 -7.18
N LEU A 149 -7.88 21.60 -6.07
CA LEU A 149 -6.74 21.34 -5.20
C LEU A 149 -5.74 20.40 -5.90
N ILE A 150 -6.30 19.37 -6.51
CA ILE A 150 -5.59 18.33 -7.23
C ILE A 150 -6.25 18.18 -8.60
N LYS A 151 -5.45 18.25 -9.67
CA LYS A 151 -5.92 18.02 -11.05
C LYS A 151 -5.08 16.95 -11.69
N PHE A 152 -5.76 15.98 -12.30
CA PHE A 152 -5.12 14.95 -13.08
C PHE A 152 -5.76 14.85 -14.46
N ASN A 153 -4.95 15.14 -15.48
CA ASN A 153 -5.32 14.94 -16.87
C ASN A 153 -4.66 13.69 -17.42
N PHE A 154 -5.47 12.73 -17.85
CA PHE A 154 -5.01 11.47 -18.44
C PHE A 154 -5.34 11.45 -19.92
N TYR A 155 -4.30 11.24 -20.73
CA TYR A 155 -4.36 11.16 -22.18
C TYR A 155 -3.74 9.85 -22.72
N SER A 156 -3.47 8.89 -21.82
CA SER A 156 -2.88 7.60 -22.20
C SER A 156 -3.97 6.59 -22.58
N LEU A 157 -3.60 5.57 -23.36
CA LEU A 157 -4.53 4.50 -23.75
C LEU A 157 -5.05 3.70 -22.56
N VAL A 158 -4.27 3.63 -21.46
CA VAL A 158 -4.63 2.97 -20.21
C VAL A 158 -4.17 3.88 -19.08
N SER A 159 -5.04 4.17 -18.11
CA SER A 159 -4.67 5.00 -16.97
C SER A 159 -5.18 4.43 -15.65
N GLU A 160 -4.36 4.48 -14.61
CA GLU A 160 -4.69 3.98 -13.27
C GLU A 160 -4.64 5.12 -12.25
N VAL A 161 -5.73 5.32 -11.53
CA VAL A 161 -5.82 6.29 -10.43
C VAL A 161 -6.19 5.55 -9.16
N THR A 162 -5.38 5.69 -8.12
CA THR A 162 -5.67 5.15 -6.80
C THR A 162 -5.52 6.24 -5.74
N VAL A 163 -6.58 6.53 -5.00
CA VAL A 163 -6.56 7.44 -3.84
C VAL A 163 -7.13 6.67 -2.65
N GLN A 164 -6.30 6.38 -1.64
CA GLN A 164 -6.70 5.53 -0.53
C GLN A 164 -6.34 6.11 0.82
N ASN A 165 -7.21 5.87 1.80
CA ASN A 165 -6.98 6.17 3.22
C ASN A 165 -6.51 7.62 3.47
N SER A 166 -6.95 8.55 2.62
CA SER A 166 -6.45 9.92 2.60
C SER A 166 -7.52 10.90 3.05
N LYS A 167 -7.09 12.03 3.62
CA LYS A 167 -7.97 13.03 4.20
C LYS A 167 -7.86 14.36 3.47
N PHE A 168 -9.01 14.95 3.20
CA PHE A 168 -9.19 16.25 2.56
C PHE A 168 -10.05 17.10 3.49
N ILE A 169 -9.41 18.01 4.24
CA ILE A 169 -10.04 18.68 5.38
C ILE A 169 -9.93 20.19 5.21
N ASN A 170 -11.07 20.89 5.29
CA ASN A 170 -11.10 22.35 5.28
C ASN A 170 -10.42 22.93 4.04
N ILE A 171 -10.97 22.61 2.87
CA ILE A 171 -10.46 23.06 1.58
C ILE A 171 -11.55 23.91 0.93
N THR A 172 -11.19 25.10 0.48
CA THR A 172 -12.10 26.01 -0.22
C THR A 172 -11.55 26.36 -1.58
N LEU A 173 -12.31 26.09 -2.64
CA LEU A 173 -12.07 26.56 -3.99
C LEU A 173 -12.79 27.90 -4.16
N ALA A 174 -12.02 28.99 -4.15
CA ALA A 174 -12.56 30.35 -4.26
C ALA A 174 -12.82 30.79 -5.70
N ASN A 175 -12.40 29.98 -6.69
CA ASN A 175 -12.58 30.29 -8.10
C ASN A 175 -14.03 30.07 -8.53
N ASN A 176 -14.63 31.04 -9.22
CA ASN A 176 -15.98 30.93 -9.78
C ASN A 176 -16.15 29.80 -10.81
N TYR A 177 -15.03 29.28 -11.34
CA TYR A 177 -14.99 28.15 -12.25
C TYR A 177 -14.42 26.87 -11.61
N GLY A 178 -14.39 26.78 -10.28
CA GLY A 178 -13.89 25.62 -9.55
C GLY A 178 -14.59 24.31 -9.96
N PHE A 179 -13.82 23.25 -10.14
CA PHE A 179 -14.29 21.90 -10.49
C PHE A 179 -14.55 21.06 -9.24
N ALA A 180 -13.51 20.57 -8.56
CA ALA A 180 -13.63 19.88 -7.29
C ALA A 180 -12.29 19.85 -6.58
N VAL A 181 -12.25 19.43 -5.31
CA VAL A 181 -10.99 19.21 -4.60
C VAL A 181 -10.12 18.21 -5.37
N LEU A 182 -10.71 17.08 -5.79
CA LEU A 182 -10.08 16.12 -6.69
C LEU A 182 -10.76 16.18 -8.05
N ASP A 183 -10.06 16.67 -9.07
CA ASP A 183 -10.53 16.77 -10.46
C ASP A 183 -9.81 15.74 -11.35
N LEU A 184 -10.56 14.73 -11.81
CA LEU A 184 -10.08 13.68 -12.72
C LEU A 184 -10.65 13.91 -14.13
N TYR A 185 -9.77 14.20 -15.08
CA TYR A 185 -10.12 14.36 -16.48
C TYR A 185 -9.51 13.24 -17.32
N LEU A 186 -10.36 12.32 -17.79
CA LEU A 186 -9.98 11.08 -18.47
C LEU A 186 -10.44 11.15 -19.94
N VAL A 187 -9.50 11.27 -20.88
CA VAL A 187 -9.81 11.35 -22.33
C VAL A 187 -9.36 10.07 -23.03
N ASP A 188 -10.28 9.43 -23.76
CA ASP A 188 -10.04 8.29 -24.66
C ASP A 188 -9.21 7.11 -24.08
N SER A 189 -9.30 6.88 -22.78
CA SER A 189 -8.49 5.92 -22.03
C SER A 189 -9.30 4.67 -21.63
N ASN A 190 -8.67 3.52 -21.42
CA ASN A 190 -9.25 2.36 -20.71
C ASN A 190 -8.85 2.45 -19.24
N SER A 191 -9.44 3.40 -18.51
CA SER A 191 -9.00 3.82 -17.19
C SER A 191 -9.59 2.99 -16.05
N THR A 192 -8.83 2.84 -14.98
CA THR A 192 -9.30 2.30 -13.69
C THR A 192 -9.08 3.34 -12.60
N VAL A 193 -10.16 3.78 -11.96
CA VAL A 193 -10.13 4.74 -10.85
C VAL A 193 -10.63 4.08 -9.58
N VAL A 194 -9.81 4.09 -8.54
CA VAL A 194 -10.12 3.59 -7.20
C VAL A 194 -9.97 4.71 -6.19
N ILE A 195 -11.05 5.04 -5.49
CA ILE A 195 -11.05 6.00 -4.38
C ILE A 195 -11.66 5.29 -3.18
N SER A 196 -10.87 4.98 -2.16
CA SER A 196 -11.38 4.17 -1.05
C SER A 196 -10.84 4.53 0.33
N GLY A 197 -11.68 4.42 1.37
CA GLY A 197 -11.25 4.71 2.75
C GLY A 197 -10.92 6.20 3.00
N CYS A 198 -11.34 7.10 2.12
CA CYS A 198 -10.98 8.52 2.20
C CYS A 198 -12.02 9.34 3.00
N LEU A 199 -11.55 10.40 3.64
CA LEU A 199 -12.39 11.40 4.30
C LEU A 199 -12.33 12.72 3.52
N PHE A 200 -13.50 13.22 3.14
CA PHE A 200 -13.69 14.57 2.60
C PHE A 200 -14.58 15.35 3.56
N GLU A 201 -13.96 16.26 4.32
CA GLU A 201 -14.64 17.11 5.29
C GLU A 201 -14.47 18.58 4.91
N LYS A 202 -15.58 19.32 4.80
CA LYS A 202 -15.57 20.76 4.54
C LYS A 202 -14.78 21.11 3.27
N CYS A 203 -14.99 20.32 2.22
CA CYS A 203 -14.56 20.65 0.86
C CYS A 203 -15.64 21.55 0.23
N ILE A 204 -15.32 22.83 0.07
CA ILE A 204 -16.26 23.86 -0.39
C ILE A 204 -15.82 24.32 -1.77
N ASN A 205 -16.69 24.18 -2.76
CA ASN A 205 -16.51 24.74 -4.08
C ASN A 205 -17.55 25.84 -4.33
N ASN A 206 -17.08 27.08 -4.42
CA ASN A 206 -17.92 28.25 -4.71
C ASN A 206 -18.15 28.47 -6.22
N GLY A 207 -17.57 27.60 -7.07
CA GLY A 207 -17.71 27.66 -8.52
C GLY A 207 -19.08 27.20 -9.01
N ASN A 208 -19.44 27.64 -10.22
CA ASN A 208 -20.69 27.30 -10.90
C ASN A 208 -20.47 26.64 -12.27
N SER A 209 -19.28 26.10 -12.51
CA SER A 209 -18.94 25.42 -13.77
C SER A 209 -19.59 24.05 -13.87
N TYR A 210 -19.71 23.54 -15.10
CA TYR A 210 -20.09 22.14 -15.31
C TYR A 210 -19.13 21.20 -14.58
N GLY A 211 -19.66 20.21 -13.85
CA GLY A 211 -18.85 19.28 -13.05
C GLY A 211 -18.57 19.74 -11.61
N SER A 212 -18.96 20.97 -11.25
CA SER A 212 -18.62 21.58 -9.95
C SER A 212 -19.17 20.78 -8.76
N ALA A 213 -18.29 20.04 -8.07
CA ALA A 213 -18.55 19.37 -6.82
C ALA A 213 -17.67 19.91 -5.69
N GLY A 214 -18.07 19.70 -4.44
CA GLY A 214 -17.22 20.04 -3.30
C GLY A 214 -15.99 19.14 -3.22
N ALA A 215 -16.17 17.81 -3.27
CA ALA A 215 -15.09 16.86 -3.05
C ALA A 215 -14.48 16.28 -4.33
N ILE A 216 -15.25 15.58 -5.16
CA ILE A 216 -14.72 14.82 -6.30
C ILE A 216 -15.46 15.17 -7.59
N GLN A 217 -14.71 15.45 -8.65
CA GLN A 217 -15.18 15.51 -10.02
C GLN A 217 -14.50 14.43 -10.85
N VAL A 218 -15.28 13.68 -11.63
CA VAL A 218 -14.76 12.83 -12.70
C VAL A 218 -15.46 13.13 -14.01
N LEU A 219 -14.68 13.36 -15.05
CA LEU A 219 -15.16 13.55 -16.40
C LEU A 219 -14.48 12.53 -17.32
N SER A 220 -15.26 11.58 -17.84
CA SER A 220 -14.80 10.53 -18.75
C SER A 220 -15.81 10.24 -19.85
N PHE A 221 -15.28 9.98 -21.04
CA PHE A 221 -16.08 9.69 -22.22
C PHE A 221 -15.83 8.30 -22.83
N ASN A 222 -15.12 7.41 -22.11
CA ASN A 222 -14.85 6.03 -22.57
C ASN A 222 -15.75 5.01 -21.85
N ALA A 223 -16.40 4.15 -22.63
CA ALA A 223 -17.30 3.12 -22.11
C ALA A 223 -16.56 1.93 -21.45
N ASN A 224 -15.25 1.82 -21.63
CA ASN A 224 -14.44 0.73 -21.06
C ASN A 224 -13.92 1.00 -19.65
N ASP A 225 -13.99 2.26 -19.20
CA ASP A 225 -13.48 2.70 -17.91
C ASP A 225 -14.14 1.99 -16.74
N GLN A 226 -13.44 1.98 -15.61
CA GLN A 226 -13.87 1.35 -14.36
C GLN A 226 -13.71 2.32 -13.19
N TYR A 227 -14.75 2.41 -12.37
CA TYR A 227 -14.79 3.33 -11.22
C TYR A 227 -15.14 2.56 -9.95
N THR A 228 -14.33 2.66 -8.92
CA THR A 228 -14.58 2.07 -7.60
C THR A 228 -14.42 3.14 -6.53
N PHE A 229 -15.52 3.73 -6.07
CA PHE A 229 -15.52 4.63 -4.92
C PHE A 229 -16.17 3.93 -3.75
N THR A 230 -15.40 3.47 -2.76
CA THR A 230 -15.96 2.66 -1.67
C THR A 230 -15.40 3.02 -0.31
N ASN A 231 -16.21 2.86 0.75
CA ASN A 231 -15.78 3.12 2.13
C ASN A 231 -15.29 4.57 2.35
N ASN A 232 -15.80 5.55 1.59
CA ASN A 232 -15.43 6.94 1.78
C ASN A 232 -16.46 7.67 2.66
N THR A 233 -16.00 8.67 3.38
CA THR A 233 -16.86 9.56 4.18
C THR A 233 -16.84 10.96 3.58
N PHE A 234 -18.03 11.49 3.27
CA PHE A 234 -18.23 12.83 2.77
C PHE A 234 -19.11 13.61 3.74
N THR A 235 -18.54 14.60 4.42
CA THR A 235 -19.28 15.38 5.42
C THR A 235 -19.08 16.88 5.27
N ASN A 236 -20.17 17.63 5.37
CA ASN A 236 -20.17 19.09 5.30
C ASN A 236 -19.52 19.66 4.03
N ASN A 237 -19.60 18.95 2.90
CA ASN A 237 -19.06 19.43 1.63
C ASN A 237 -20.11 20.26 0.89
N SER A 238 -19.66 21.20 0.05
CA SER A 238 -20.57 22.08 -0.69
C SER A 238 -20.08 22.27 -2.12
N GLY A 239 -20.99 22.20 -3.08
CA GLY A 239 -20.71 22.36 -4.50
C GLY A 239 -21.98 22.65 -5.31
N TYR A 240 -21.84 22.96 -6.59
CA TYR A 240 -22.99 23.40 -7.40
C TYR A 240 -23.84 22.24 -7.93
N TYR A 241 -23.23 21.17 -8.44
CA TYR A 241 -23.93 19.97 -8.91
C TYR A 241 -24.14 18.94 -7.79
N ALA A 242 -23.15 18.84 -6.89
CA ALA A 242 -23.20 18.00 -5.70
C ALA A 242 -22.23 18.56 -4.66
N GLY A 243 -22.56 18.45 -3.39
CA GLY A 243 -21.64 18.72 -2.30
C GLY A 243 -20.49 17.72 -2.27
N ALA A 244 -20.75 16.43 -2.46
CA ALA A 244 -19.68 15.42 -2.43
C ALA A 244 -19.14 15.06 -3.82
N ILE A 245 -19.88 14.32 -4.64
CA ILE A 245 -19.34 13.71 -5.86
C ILE A 245 -20.15 14.15 -7.08
N CYS A 246 -19.46 14.57 -8.14
CA CYS A 246 -20.04 14.78 -9.46
C CYS A 246 -19.27 13.95 -10.49
N ILE A 247 -19.95 13.03 -11.17
CA ILE A 247 -19.32 12.27 -12.27
C ILE A 247 -20.13 12.35 -13.55
N ASP A 248 -19.42 12.38 -14.68
CA ASP A 248 -19.97 12.24 -16.02
C ASP A 248 -19.21 11.13 -16.75
N ILE A 249 -19.91 10.05 -17.11
CA ILE A 249 -19.33 8.77 -17.53
C ILE A 249 -20.13 8.09 -18.65
N ARG A 250 -19.53 7.10 -19.33
CA ARG A 250 -20.19 6.25 -20.34
C ARG A 250 -20.20 4.75 -20.02
N THR A 251 -19.58 4.35 -18.91
CA THR A 251 -19.42 2.94 -18.52
C THR A 251 -20.48 2.50 -17.51
N LYS A 252 -20.73 1.19 -17.44
CA LYS A 252 -21.48 0.55 -16.35
C LYS A 252 -20.59 -0.16 -15.33
N LYS A 253 -19.28 -0.18 -15.53
CA LYS A 253 -18.31 -0.86 -14.65
C LYS A 253 -17.99 0.02 -13.44
N CYS A 254 -19.02 0.30 -12.64
CA CYS A 254 -18.93 1.16 -11.49
C CYS A 254 -19.23 0.39 -10.21
N ASN A 255 -18.57 0.76 -9.12
CA ASN A 255 -18.89 0.33 -7.78
C ASN A 255 -18.81 1.55 -6.85
N PHE A 256 -19.94 1.94 -6.28
CA PHE A 256 -20.08 3.08 -5.38
C PHE A 256 -20.58 2.64 -3.99
N SER A 257 -20.23 1.42 -3.58
CA SER A 257 -20.71 0.78 -2.34
C SER A 257 -20.10 1.39 -1.07
N ASP A 258 -20.80 1.21 0.05
CA ASP A 258 -20.28 1.46 1.41
C ASP A 258 -19.78 2.89 1.69
N ASN A 259 -20.27 3.90 0.96
CA ASN A 259 -19.95 5.30 1.23
C ASN A 259 -20.92 5.91 2.24
N TYR A 260 -20.41 6.82 3.09
CA TYR A 260 -21.22 7.55 4.05
C TYR A 260 -21.27 9.04 3.70
N PHE A 261 -22.49 9.56 3.52
CA PHE A 261 -22.73 10.95 3.19
C PHE A 261 -23.52 11.64 4.32
N SER A 262 -23.09 12.84 4.73
CA SER A 262 -23.81 13.59 5.76
C SER A 262 -23.64 15.10 5.60
N HIS A 263 -24.74 15.86 5.68
CA HIS A 263 -24.71 17.32 5.67
C HIS A 263 -24.01 17.95 4.46
N ASN A 264 -24.01 17.29 3.30
CA ASN A 264 -23.51 17.91 2.07
C ASN A 264 -24.58 18.83 1.49
N THR A 265 -24.16 19.92 0.84
CA THR A 265 -25.09 20.97 0.36
C THR A 265 -24.83 21.37 -1.08
N LEU A 266 -25.90 21.79 -1.76
CA LEU A 266 -25.83 22.47 -3.05
C LEU A 266 -25.72 23.97 -2.83
N THR A 267 -24.78 24.63 -3.52
CA THR A 267 -24.52 26.07 -3.37
C THR A 267 -25.63 26.96 -3.92
N ASN A 268 -26.37 26.52 -4.95
CA ASN A 268 -27.30 27.37 -5.71
C ASN A 268 -28.75 26.85 -5.75
N GLY A 269 -29.27 26.28 -4.66
CA GLY A 269 -30.65 25.78 -4.63
C GLY A 269 -31.34 25.91 -3.27
N THR A 270 -32.61 26.29 -3.28
CA THR A 270 -33.52 25.99 -2.15
C THR A 270 -33.85 24.50 -2.09
N ASP A 271 -33.76 23.82 -3.23
CA ASP A 271 -33.84 22.37 -3.34
C ASP A 271 -32.45 21.76 -3.13
N GLN A 272 -32.33 20.91 -2.10
CA GLN A 272 -31.08 20.26 -1.72
C GLN A 272 -31.06 18.77 -2.14
N ARG A 273 -32.03 18.31 -2.94
CA ARG A 273 -31.99 16.95 -3.50
C ARG A 273 -30.78 16.80 -4.43
N GLY A 274 -30.15 15.63 -4.41
CA GLY A 274 -28.91 15.39 -5.16
C GLY A 274 -27.64 15.98 -4.53
N CYS A 275 -27.71 16.48 -3.29
CA CYS A 275 -26.57 17.14 -2.66
C CYS A 275 -25.37 16.22 -2.38
N ASP A 276 -25.53 14.91 -2.36
CA ASP A 276 -24.42 13.99 -2.11
C ASP A 276 -23.73 13.62 -3.40
N PHE A 277 -24.47 13.10 -4.36
CA PHE A 277 -23.88 12.50 -5.55
C PHE A 277 -24.69 12.84 -6.78
N TYR A 278 -24.07 13.54 -7.73
CA TYR A 278 -24.56 13.70 -9.08
C TYR A 278 -23.87 12.75 -10.05
N ILE A 279 -24.65 12.00 -10.83
CA ILE A 279 -24.15 11.07 -11.84
C ILE A 279 -24.82 11.35 -13.18
N ASN A 280 -24.02 11.65 -14.21
CA ASN A 280 -24.49 11.77 -15.58
C ASN A 280 -23.96 10.62 -16.44
N TRP A 281 -24.86 9.93 -17.16
CA TRP A 281 -24.48 9.02 -18.25
C TRP A 281 -24.59 9.74 -19.60
N SER A 282 -23.46 10.26 -20.08
CA SER A 282 -23.39 11.02 -21.34
C SER A 282 -23.11 10.13 -22.55
N GLY A 283 -24.12 9.47 -23.11
CA GLY A 283 -23.93 8.68 -24.34
C GLY A 283 -25.09 7.74 -24.64
N ASP A 284 -24.80 6.61 -25.28
CA ASP A 284 -25.79 5.54 -25.41
C ASP A 284 -26.06 4.93 -24.03
N ARG A 285 -27.34 4.79 -23.70
CA ARG A 285 -27.82 4.13 -22.49
C ARG A 285 -27.12 2.78 -22.29
N PRO A 286 -26.64 2.45 -21.07
CA PRO A 286 -26.04 1.15 -20.80
C PRO A 286 -26.91 -0.03 -21.25
N SER A 287 -26.30 -1.03 -21.88
CA SER A 287 -27.02 -2.21 -22.36
C SER A 287 -27.72 -2.94 -21.20
N GLY A 288 -29.02 -3.20 -21.36
CA GLY A 288 -29.90 -3.83 -20.37
C GLY A 288 -30.64 -2.84 -19.46
N TRP A 289 -30.29 -1.56 -19.49
CA TRP A 289 -31.02 -0.54 -18.74
C TRP A 289 -32.25 -0.09 -19.52
N SER A 290 -33.31 0.30 -18.82
CA SER A 290 -34.54 0.87 -19.36
C SER A 290 -35.09 1.89 -18.36
N ARG A 291 -36.01 2.74 -18.83
CA ARG A 291 -36.67 3.71 -17.95
C ARG A 291 -37.30 3.07 -16.71
N ASP A 292 -37.76 1.83 -16.85
CA ASP A 292 -38.41 1.08 -15.78
C ASP A 292 -37.43 0.52 -14.72
N ASN A 293 -36.12 0.46 -15.03
CA ASN A 293 -35.13 -0.15 -14.12
C ASN A 293 -33.95 0.75 -13.71
N TYR A 294 -33.85 1.98 -14.24
CA TYR A 294 -32.72 2.88 -13.93
C TYR A 294 -32.48 3.01 -12.42
N GLU A 295 -33.52 3.33 -11.65
CA GLU A 295 -33.39 3.50 -10.20
C GLU A 295 -32.84 2.23 -9.52
N SER A 296 -33.33 1.06 -9.90
CA SER A 296 -32.85 -0.23 -9.35
C SER A 296 -31.39 -0.50 -9.72
N GLU A 297 -31.01 -0.26 -10.98
CA GLU A 297 -29.64 -0.46 -11.44
C GLU A 297 -28.65 0.50 -10.75
N ILE A 298 -29.02 1.77 -10.57
CA ILE A 298 -28.24 2.75 -9.82
C ILE A 298 -28.11 2.33 -8.35
N THR A 299 -29.21 1.88 -7.73
CA THR A 299 -29.22 1.44 -6.34
C THR A 299 -28.26 0.26 -6.11
N LYS A 300 -28.12 -0.66 -7.08
CA LYS A 300 -27.15 -1.77 -7.01
C LYS A 300 -25.70 -1.28 -6.96
N LEU A 301 -25.39 -0.15 -7.58
CA LEU A 301 -24.04 0.43 -7.53
C LEU A 301 -23.73 1.01 -6.13
N LEU A 302 -24.76 1.35 -5.35
CA LEU A 302 -24.67 2.05 -4.06
C LEU A 302 -24.93 1.13 -2.86
N VAL A 303 -24.82 -0.18 -3.02
CA VAL A 303 -25.09 -1.15 -1.94
C VAL A 303 -24.26 -0.82 -0.70
N GLY A 304 -24.86 -0.84 0.49
CA GLY A 304 -24.17 -0.52 1.75
C GLY A 304 -23.88 0.98 1.97
N SER A 305 -24.01 1.82 0.94
CA SER A 305 -23.90 3.28 1.08
C SER A 305 -25.10 3.86 1.81
N LYS A 306 -24.88 4.95 2.53
CA LYS A 306 -25.87 5.58 3.39
C LYS A 306 -25.78 7.10 3.31
N SER A 307 -26.92 7.76 3.39
CA SER A 307 -27.00 9.22 3.51
C SER A 307 -27.79 9.66 4.74
N ALA A 308 -27.45 10.83 5.28
CA ALA A 308 -28.30 11.55 6.23
C ALA A 308 -29.48 12.27 5.55
N GLU A 309 -29.43 12.46 4.24
CA GLU A 309 -30.39 13.24 3.45
C GLU A 309 -31.23 12.33 2.55
N THR A 310 -32.52 12.67 2.38
CA THR A 310 -33.41 11.93 1.46
C THR A 310 -33.19 12.38 0.01
N ASN A 311 -33.32 11.44 -0.94
CA ASN A 311 -33.17 11.74 -2.38
C ASN A 311 -31.84 12.46 -2.70
N SER A 312 -30.78 12.12 -1.98
CA SER A 312 -29.50 12.81 -2.02
C SER A 312 -28.61 12.42 -3.20
N ILE A 313 -28.99 11.37 -3.91
CA ILE A 313 -28.34 10.92 -5.15
C ILE A 313 -29.18 11.40 -6.32
N HIS A 314 -28.59 12.19 -7.22
CA HIS A 314 -29.20 12.67 -8.44
C HIS A 314 -28.53 12.00 -9.63
N TYR A 315 -29.32 11.43 -10.55
CA TYR A 315 -28.80 10.87 -11.78
C TYR A 315 -29.55 11.33 -13.03
N THR A 316 -28.80 11.44 -14.13
CA THR A 316 -29.31 11.73 -15.46
C THR A 316 -28.76 10.72 -16.46
N ILE A 317 -29.60 10.27 -17.39
CA ILE A 317 -29.21 9.31 -18.43
C ILE A 317 -29.63 9.90 -19.78
N TRP A 318 -28.67 10.09 -20.67
CA TRP A 318 -28.94 10.56 -22.03
C TRP A 318 -29.20 9.38 -22.98
N SER A 319 -30.03 9.58 -23.99
CA SER A 319 -30.29 8.60 -25.05
C SER A 319 -30.62 9.33 -26.35
N THR A 320 -29.93 9.00 -27.44
CA THR A 320 -30.19 9.55 -28.78
C THR A 320 -31.46 9.00 -29.42
N SER A 321 -31.98 7.87 -28.92
CA SER A 321 -33.17 7.19 -29.44
C SER A 321 -34.47 7.52 -28.70
N ASP A 322 -34.38 8.22 -27.56
CA ASP A 322 -35.53 8.57 -26.72
C ASP A 322 -35.63 10.11 -26.68
N VAL A 323 -36.58 10.67 -27.42
CA VAL A 323 -36.74 12.13 -27.61
C VAL A 323 -37.28 12.83 -26.34
N SER A 324 -37.39 12.11 -25.22
CA SER A 324 -37.79 12.66 -23.93
C SER A 324 -36.61 13.33 -23.22
N GLN A 325 -36.63 14.65 -23.26
CA GLN A 325 -35.66 15.62 -22.76
C GLN A 325 -35.28 15.40 -21.28
N TYR A 326 -34.00 15.59 -20.94
CA TYR A 326 -33.41 15.81 -19.59
C TYR A 326 -34.37 15.60 -18.40
N GLN A 327 -34.59 14.34 -18.00
CA GLN A 327 -35.31 14.05 -16.77
C GLN A 327 -34.32 13.88 -15.62
N ASN A 328 -34.53 14.65 -14.55
CA ASN A 328 -33.78 14.54 -13.31
C ASN A 328 -34.44 13.46 -12.44
N TRP A 329 -33.68 12.43 -12.09
CA TRP A 329 -34.14 11.37 -11.20
C TRP A 329 -33.30 11.31 -9.93
N TYR A 330 -33.90 10.78 -8.86
CA TYR A 330 -33.24 10.72 -7.56
C TYR A 330 -33.33 9.30 -6.98
N VAL A 331 -32.28 8.89 -6.28
CA VAL A 331 -32.27 7.66 -5.46
C VAL A 331 -32.24 8.05 -4.00
N ASN A 332 -33.08 7.40 -3.20
CA ASN A 332 -33.08 7.57 -1.76
C ASN A 332 -32.28 6.44 -1.10
N ILE A 333 -31.09 6.80 -0.58
CA ILE A 333 -30.26 5.92 0.25
C ILE A 333 -30.20 6.41 1.71
N ALA A 334 -31.16 7.25 2.11
CA ALA A 334 -31.22 7.74 3.48
C ALA A 334 -31.31 6.56 4.46
N GLU A 335 -30.61 6.65 5.59
CA GLU A 335 -30.85 5.71 6.68
C GLU A 335 -32.34 5.76 7.05
N GLN A 336 -33.06 4.66 6.79
CA GLN A 336 -34.43 4.51 7.28
C GLN A 336 -34.37 4.66 8.80
N PRO A 337 -35.12 5.59 9.40
CA PRO A 337 -35.22 5.65 10.84
C PRO A 337 -35.81 4.32 11.33
N PRO A 338 -35.38 3.81 12.50
CA PRO A 338 -36.04 2.65 13.10
C PRO A 338 -37.54 2.92 13.24
N VAL A 339 -38.36 1.95 12.82
CA VAL A 339 -39.82 1.98 12.91
C VAL A 339 -40.24 2.29 14.35
N VAL A 340 -40.81 3.49 14.56
CA VAL A 340 -41.62 3.84 15.73
C VAL A 340 -42.78 4.72 15.25
N ASP A 341 -43.98 4.43 15.74
CA ASP A 341 -45.28 5.07 15.43
C ASP A 341 -45.32 6.63 15.56
N PRO A 342 -46.31 7.30 14.93
CA PRO A 342 -46.32 8.76 14.63
C PRO A 342 -47.05 9.60 15.71
N PRO A 343 -47.22 10.94 15.55
CA PRO A 343 -46.40 11.98 14.89
C PRO A 343 -46.06 13.14 15.85
N ILE A 344 -44.98 13.90 15.62
CA ILE A 344 -44.95 15.34 15.96
C ILE A 344 -44.29 16.13 14.81
N VAL A 345 -44.97 17.23 14.50
CA VAL A 345 -44.79 18.22 13.43
C VAL A 345 -43.62 19.18 13.73
N ASP A 346 -43.10 19.80 12.65
CA ASP A 346 -42.24 21.00 12.54
C ASP A 346 -40.68 20.82 12.51
N PRO A 347 -39.98 21.73 11.78
CA PRO A 347 -38.67 21.51 11.12
C PRO A 347 -37.52 21.39 12.13
N PRO A 348 -36.29 20.99 11.74
CA PRO A 348 -35.22 20.73 12.70
C PRO A 348 -35.02 21.98 13.56
N PRO A 349 -35.31 21.89 14.88
CA PRO A 349 -35.05 23.02 15.74
C PRO A 349 -33.53 23.17 15.79
N VAL A 350 -33.07 24.42 15.85
CA VAL A 350 -31.85 24.73 16.59
C VAL A 350 -31.92 23.90 17.87
N ILE A 351 -31.03 22.93 18.09
CA ILE A 351 -31.09 22.09 19.29
C ILE A 351 -30.82 23.02 20.49
N GLN A 352 -31.88 23.59 21.05
CA GLN A 352 -31.83 24.36 22.28
C GLN A 352 -31.38 23.42 23.39
N GLY A 353 -30.33 23.81 24.11
CA GLY A 353 -29.85 23.09 25.28
C GLY A 353 -28.56 22.28 25.10
N ILE A 354 -27.84 22.38 23.97
CA ILE A 354 -26.44 21.94 23.90
C ILE A 354 -25.57 22.92 24.70
N CYS A 355 -24.81 22.40 25.64
CA CYS A 355 -23.81 23.19 26.36
C CYS A 355 -22.47 23.16 25.63
N GLU A 356 -22.16 24.25 24.95
CA GLU A 356 -20.82 24.49 24.40
C GLU A 356 -19.96 25.19 25.45
N ARG A 357 -18.85 24.54 25.84
CA ARG A 357 -17.96 25.04 26.89
C ARG A 357 -16.49 24.83 26.52
N LYS A 358 -15.65 25.76 26.97
CA LYS A 358 -14.19 25.61 26.95
C LYS A 358 -13.73 25.12 28.32
N VAL A 359 -12.75 24.23 28.35
CA VAL A 359 -12.08 23.80 29.57
C VAL A 359 -10.63 24.26 29.52
N ASN A 360 -10.25 25.05 30.52
CA ASN A 360 -8.91 25.54 30.70
C ASN A 360 -8.51 25.40 32.17
N GLN A 361 -7.59 24.48 32.47
CA GLN A 361 -7.21 24.11 33.83
C GLN A 361 -6.59 25.27 34.63
N THR A 362 -6.00 26.26 33.97
CA THR A 362 -5.40 27.44 34.63
C THR A 362 -6.33 28.66 34.62
N TYR A 363 -7.59 28.50 34.23
CA TYR A 363 -8.51 29.61 34.08
C TYR A 363 -8.97 30.18 35.42
N THR A 364 -8.79 31.48 35.62
CA THR A 364 -9.21 32.20 36.84
C THR A 364 -10.17 33.36 36.53
N GLY A 365 -10.72 33.43 35.31
CA GLY A 365 -11.59 34.52 34.86
C GLY A 365 -13.07 34.30 35.16
N SER A 366 -13.92 35.20 34.65
CA SER A 366 -15.38 35.22 34.88
C SER A 366 -16.27 34.87 33.66
N ASP A 367 -15.71 34.61 32.47
CA ASP A 367 -16.43 34.02 31.33
C ASP A 367 -17.17 32.75 31.76
N ILE A 368 -18.49 32.81 31.65
CA ILE A 368 -19.42 31.75 32.04
C ILE A 368 -19.30 30.50 31.17
N ASN A 369 -18.77 30.64 29.95
CA ASN A 369 -18.60 29.54 28.99
C ASN A 369 -17.27 28.80 29.15
N THR A 370 -16.38 29.27 30.04
CA THR A 370 -15.10 28.62 30.33
C THR A 370 -15.10 28.04 31.74
N LYS A 371 -14.71 26.78 31.89
CA LYS A 371 -14.60 26.07 33.18
C LYS A 371 -13.18 25.56 33.39
N GLN A 372 -12.83 25.28 34.64
CA GLN A 372 -11.52 24.72 34.99
C GLN A 372 -11.44 23.23 34.71
N THR A 373 -12.54 22.50 34.91
CA THR A 373 -12.60 21.04 34.76
C THR A 373 -13.73 20.62 33.81
N VAL A 374 -13.59 19.43 33.23
CA VAL A 374 -14.66 18.76 32.48
C VAL A 374 -15.81 18.40 33.42
N GLY A 375 -15.50 17.98 34.65
CA GLY A 375 -16.47 17.69 35.70
C GLY A 375 -17.41 18.86 35.98
N ASP A 376 -16.90 20.10 36.06
CA ASP A 376 -17.73 21.30 36.24
C ASP A 376 -18.69 21.56 35.09
N VAL A 377 -18.29 21.18 33.87
CA VAL A 377 -19.18 21.23 32.70
C VAL A 377 -20.24 20.15 32.80
N LEU A 378 -19.84 18.92 33.13
CA LEU A 378 -20.74 17.79 33.26
C LEU A 378 -21.67 17.90 34.48
N TYR A 379 -21.35 18.71 35.49
CA TYR A 379 -22.26 18.96 36.61
C TYR A 379 -23.49 19.80 36.18
N GLN A 380 -23.37 20.58 35.12
CA GLN A 380 -24.49 21.35 34.57
C GLN A 380 -25.48 20.42 33.85
N THR A 381 -26.77 20.74 33.92
CA THR A 381 -27.81 20.03 33.18
C THR A 381 -27.92 20.60 31.77
N CYS A 382 -27.60 19.78 30.77
CA CYS A 382 -27.67 20.14 29.36
C CYS A 382 -28.57 19.13 28.63
N THR A 383 -29.78 19.56 28.28
CA THR A 383 -30.81 18.68 27.68
C THR A 383 -30.48 18.26 26.24
N GLY A 384 -29.70 19.07 25.52
CA GLY A 384 -29.23 18.77 24.17
C GLY A 384 -27.87 18.08 24.11
N GLY A 385 -27.20 17.89 25.25
CA GLY A 385 -25.84 17.33 25.32
C GLY A 385 -24.74 18.37 25.54
N TYR A 386 -23.49 17.95 25.39
CA TYR A 386 -22.29 18.68 25.80
C TYR A 386 -21.26 18.69 24.67
N ARG A 387 -20.71 19.87 24.39
CA ARG A 387 -19.56 20.07 23.48
C ARG A 387 -18.45 20.77 24.24
N ILE A 388 -17.46 20.00 24.64
CA ILE A 388 -16.39 20.43 25.52
C ILE A 388 -15.10 20.55 24.69
N THR A 389 -14.54 21.75 24.63
CA THR A 389 -13.26 22.02 23.96
C THR A 389 -12.17 22.24 25.00
N MET A 390 -11.20 21.35 25.06
CA MET A 390 -10.04 21.42 25.95
C MET A 390 -9.01 22.36 25.33
N VAL A 391 -8.80 23.54 25.92
CA VAL A 391 -7.87 24.54 25.37
C VAL A 391 -6.53 24.59 26.11
N SER A 392 -6.39 23.86 27.22
CA SER A 392 -5.11 23.65 27.89
C SER A 392 -4.26 22.64 27.12
N GLN A 393 -2.94 22.90 27.03
CA GLN A 393 -2.00 21.95 26.41
C GLN A 393 -1.87 20.66 27.23
N VAL A 394 -1.85 20.80 28.55
CA VAL A 394 -1.87 19.69 29.51
C VAL A 394 -3.10 19.85 30.39
N HIS A 395 -3.81 18.74 30.60
CA HIS A 395 -5.00 18.67 31.45
C HIS A 395 -4.91 17.46 32.38
N VAL A 396 -4.96 17.70 33.69
CA VAL A 396 -4.88 16.65 34.71
C VAL A 396 -6.22 16.54 35.43
N GLU A 397 -7.02 15.53 35.08
CA GLU A 397 -8.36 15.34 35.64
C GLU A 397 -8.84 13.90 35.47
N PHE A 398 -9.57 13.40 36.47
CA PHE A 398 -10.42 12.23 36.31
C PHE A 398 -11.80 12.66 35.84
N VAL A 399 -12.23 12.14 34.69
CA VAL A 399 -13.53 12.48 34.09
C VAL A 399 -14.48 11.29 34.20
N ASN A 400 -15.60 11.49 34.89
CA ASN A 400 -16.70 10.52 34.92
C ASN A 400 -17.89 11.01 34.11
N VAL A 401 -18.27 10.26 33.07
CA VAL A 401 -19.42 10.53 32.21
C VAL A 401 -20.53 9.55 32.55
N SER A 402 -21.58 10.08 33.19
CA SER A 402 -22.84 9.37 33.44
C SER A 402 -23.99 10.26 32.98
N LYS A 403 -24.37 10.15 31.70
CA LYS A 403 -25.42 10.97 31.08
C LYS A 403 -26.42 10.09 30.32
N PRO A 404 -27.69 10.51 30.21
CA PRO A 404 -28.65 9.77 29.39
C PRO A 404 -28.24 9.79 27.91
N GLN A 405 -28.69 8.81 27.14
CA GLN A 405 -28.40 8.71 25.70
C GLN A 405 -28.83 9.95 24.92
N THR A 406 -29.88 10.64 25.38
CA THR A 406 -30.39 11.89 24.79
C THR A 406 -29.49 13.10 24.99
N ALA A 407 -28.49 13.03 25.87
CA ALA A 407 -27.55 14.12 26.17
C ALA A 407 -26.11 13.68 25.86
N PRO A 408 -25.73 13.55 24.57
CA PRO A 408 -24.41 13.08 24.17
C PRO A 408 -23.30 14.03 24.63
N VAL A 409 -22.14 13.48 24.93
CA VAL A 409 -20.95 14.22 25.39
C VAL A 409 -19.84 14.11 24.36
N LEU A 410 -19.43 15.25 23.80
CA LEU A 410 -18.21 15.38 23.01
C LEU A 410 -17.14 16.10 23.84
N ILE A 411 -15.98 15.47 24.02
CA ILE A 411 -14.78 16.10 24.58
C ILE A 411 -13.73 16.10 23.47
N LYS A 412 -13.28 17.29 23.07
CA LYS A 412 -12.27 17.44 22.02
C LYS A 412 -11.08 18.28 22.46
N GLY A 413 -9.90 17.94 21.97
CA GLY A 413 -8.72 18.81 22.04
C GLY A 413 -8.93 20.06 21.19
N GLY A 414 -8.36 21.18 21.65
CA GLY A 414 -8.36 22.47 20.97
C GLY A 414 -7.26 23.41 21.50
N ALA A 415 -6.20 22.83 22.07
CA ALA A 415 -5.06 23.57 22.55
C ALA A 415 -4.26 24.15 21.38
N ILE A 416 -3.70 25.34 21.56
CA ILE A 416 -2.91 26.01 20.51
C ILE A 416 -1.47 26.16 21.00
N SER A 417 -0.51 25.81 20.16
CA SER A 417 0.92 26.06 20.36
C SER A 417 1.55 26.55 19.07
N GLY A 418 2.29 27.66 19.11
CA GLY A 418 2.90 28.25 17.91
C GLY A 418 1.89 28.62 16.80
N GLY A 419 0.65 28.95 17.16
CA GLY A 419 -0.42 29.27 16.20
C GLY A 419 -1.04 28.06 15.49
N ARG A 420 -0.65 26.83 15.85
CA ARG A 420 -1.24 25.59 15.34
C ARG A 420 -2.02 24.88 16.44
N GLU A 421 -3.11 24.23 16.07
CA GLU A 421 -3.84 23.35 16.97
C GLU A 421 -2.99 22.11 17.27
N ILE A 422 -2.89 21.76 18.54
CA ILE A 422 -2.22 20.55 19.04
C ILE A 422 -3.22 19.74 19.86
N ARG A 423 -2.92 18.46 20.06
CA ARG A 423 -3.69 17.62 20.99
C ARG A 423 -3.52 18.13 22.42
N THR A 424 -4.60 18.16 23.18
CA THR A 424 -4.50 18.32 24.63
C THR A 424 -4.05 17.00 25.23
N SER A 425 -2.96 17.03 26.00
CA SER A 425 -2.48 15.89 26.79
C SER A 425 -3.29 15.75 28.07
N MET A 426 -4.10 14.71 28.16
CA MET A 426 -4.86 14.30 29.33
C MET A 426 -4.12 13.25 30.15
N SER A 427 -4.11 13.43 31.46
CA SER A 427 -3.56 12.46 32.41
C SER A 427 -4.29 12.56 33.75
N PHE A 428 -4.00 11.62 34.64
CA PHE A 428 -4.42 11.71 36.04
C PHE A 428 -3.33 11.14 36.93
N ASN A 429 -3.12 11.75 38.10
CA ASN A 429 -1.97 11.49 38.97
C ASN A 429 -2.36 11.02 40.38
N SER A 430 -3.61 10.57 40.55
CA SER A 430 -4.13 10.05 41.82
C SER A 430 -4.88 8.73 41.60
N TYR A 431 -5.25 8.07 42.68
CA TYR A 431 -5.90 6.76 42.66
C TYR A 431 -7.31 6.83 42.07
N GLN A 432 -7.40 6.57 40.77
CA GLN A 432 -8.62 6.26 40.04
C GLN A 432 -8.33 5.11 39.07
N PRO A 433 -9.30 4.22 38.80
CA PRO A 433 -9.11 3.14 37.85
C PRO A 433 -8.91 3.67 36.43
N HIS A 434 -9.54 4.79 36.08
CA HIS A 434 -9.50 5.36 34.75
C HIS A 434 -9.10 6.83 34.73
N THR A 435 -8.56 7.35 33.62
CA THR A 435 -8.50 8.81 33.40
C THR A 435 -9.88 9.31 32.95
N VAL A 436 -10.51 8.58 32.03
CA VAL A 436 -11.89 8.82 31.59
C VAL A 436 -12.72 7.56 31.79
N LEU A 437 -13.84 7.69 32.51
CA LEU A 437 -14.81 6.62 32.73
C LEU A 437 -16.15 6.99 32.08
N LEU A 438 -16.68 6.12 31.22
CA LEU A 438 -18.06 6.14 30.76
C LEU A 438 -18.90 5.15 31.57
N ASP A 439 -19.72 5.67 32.48
CA ASP A 439 -20.66 4.83 33.22
C ASP A 439 -21.94 4.55 32.42
N GLN A 440 -22.48 5.57 31.76
CA GLN A 440 -23.61 5.45 30.83
C GLN A 440 -23.69 6.67 29.88
N GLY A 441 -24.32 6.48 28.73
CA GLY A 441 -24.59 7.48 27.73
C GLY A 441 -23.75 7.32 26.46
N ASN A 442 -23.66 8.44 25.73
CA ASN A 442 -22.87 8.57 24.50
C ASN A 442 -21.67 9.48 24.77
N LEU A 443 -20.46 8.95 24.66
CA LEU A 443 -19.22 9.71 24.82
C LEU A 443 -18.37 9.63 23.55
N THR A 444 -17.98 10.80 23.05
CA THR A 444 -17.00 10.97 21.98
C THR A 444 -15.77 11.70 22.51
N LEU A 445 -14.60 11.11 22.33
CA LEU A 445 -13.28 11.66 22.64
C LEU A 445 -12.57 11.93 21.31
N GLN A 446 -12.16 13.16 21.06
CA GLN A 446 -11.61 13.56 19.76
C GLN A 446 -10.35 14.42 19.88
N ASN A 447 -9.32 14.12 19.10
CA ASN A 447 -8.11 14.97 19.01
C ASN A 447 -7.41 15.16 20.39
N LEU A 448 -7.34 14.11 21.19
CA LEU A 448 -6.72 14.12 22.52
C LEU A 448 -5.52 13.19 22.57
N GLU A 449 -4.58 13.50 23.46
CA GLU A 449 -3.48 12.61 23.81
C GLU A 449 -3.69 12.12 25.25
N PHE A 450 -3.62 10.81 25.49
CA PHE A 450 -3.78 10.24 26.83
C PHE A 450 -2.47 9.62 27.30
N ASN A 451 -2.08 9.97 28.52
CA ASN A 451 -0.80 9.59 29.10
C ASN A 451 -1.00 9.01 30.51
N PHE A 452 -0.25 7.94 30.82
CA PHE A 452 -0.06 7.50 32.20
C PHE A 452 0.88 8.46 32.93
N THR A 453 0.63 8.67 34.21
CA THR A 453 1.51 9.40 35.11
C THR A 453 2.35 8.41 35.91
N PHE A 454 3.68 8.49 35.79
CA PHE A 454 4.62 7.78 36.65
C PHE A 454 5.14 8.72 37.74
N LEU A 455 4.86 8.39 39.00
CA LEU A 455 5.26 9.21 40.15
C LEU A 455 6.60 8.76 40.75
N SER A 456 7.23 9.63 41.52
CA SER A 456 8.53 9.35 42.18
C SER A 456 8.49 8.19 43.17
N ASN A 457 7.32 7.87 43.72
CA ASN A 457 7.09 6.71 44.58
C ASN A 457 6.84 5.42 43.78
N GLN A 458 7.14 5.40 42.48
CA GLN A 458 6.94 4.30 41.53
C GLN A 458 5.47 3.93 41.28
N SER A 459 4.51 4.73 41.76
CA SER A 459 3.09 4.53 41.46
C SER A 459 2.76 5.00 40.05
N ILE A 460 1.85 4.29 39.39
CA ILE A 460 1.35 4.62 38.06
C ILE A 460 -0.13 4.90 38.13
N TYR A 461 -0.54 6.01 37.53
CA TYR A 461 -1.94 6.39 37.41
C TYR A 461 -2.32 6.70 35.96
N PRO A 462 -3.56 6.41 35.54
CA PRO A 462 -4.60 5.71 36.31
C PRO A 462 -4.24 4.24 36.59
N ALA A 463 -4.87 3.65 37.60
CA ALA A 463 -4.50 2.33 38.11
C ALA A 463 -4.87 1.17 37.18
N LEU A 464 -5.85 1.34 36.28
CA LEU A 464 -6.34 0.27 35.40
C LEU A 464 -6.20 0.63 33.92
N SER A 465 -6.86 1.70 33.44
CA SER A 465 -6.77 2.08 32.03
C SER A 465 -6.87 3.58 31.77
N LEU A 466 -6.39 4.06 30.63
CA LEU A 466 -6.58 5.48 30.27
C LEU A 466 -8.06 5.78 30.07
N ILE A 467 -8.75 4.94 29.30
CA ILE A 467 -10.18 5.09 29.01
C ILE A 467 -10.90 3.80 29.43
N GLY A 468 -12.02 3.95 30.14
CA GLY A 468 -12.79 2.85 30.71
C GLY A 468 -14.29 3.01 30.53
N THR A 469 -15.02 1.90 30.49
CA THR A 469 -16.47 1.83 30.68
C THR A 469 -16.79 1.10 31.98
N SER A 470 -17.95 1.38 32.58
CA SER A 470 -18.36 0.66 33.79
C SER A 470 -18.70 -0.81 33.51
N ASN A 471 -18.53 -1.65 34.54
CA ASN A 471 -18.83 -3.08 34.48
C ASN A 471 -20.32 -3.42 34.63
N SER A 472 -21.21 -2.42 34.60
CA SER A 472 -22.65 -2.67 34.74
C SER A 472 -23.19 -3.51 33.58
N THR A 473 -23.76 -4.66 33.93
CA THR A 473 -24.49 -5.57 33.02
C THR A 473 -25.98 -5.21 32.91
N SER A 474 -26.44 -4.20 33.65
CA SER A 474 -27.84 -3.78 33.61
C SER A 474 -28.22 -3.25 32.22
N ALA A 475 -29.30 -3.81 31.65
CA ALA A 475 -29.82 -3.40 30.35
C ALA A 475 -30.20 -1.91 30.29
N SER A 476 -30.49 -1.28 31.43
CA SER A 476 -30.80 0.15 31.53
C SER A 476 -29.61 1.08 31.28
N TYR A 477 -28.37 0.57 31.39
CA TYR A 477 -27.16 1.36 31.18
C TYR A 477 -26.71 1.25 29.73
N TYR A 478 -27.14 2.16 28.87
CA TYR A 478 -26.64 2.23 27.49
C TYR A 478 -25.24 2.84 27.47
N LYS A 479 -24.27 2.23 26.78
CA LYS A 479 -22.88 2.71 26.70
C LYS A 479 -22.38 2.74 25.26
N SER A 480 -22.18 3.93 24.72
CA SER A 480 -21.53 4.17 23.42
C SER A 480 -20.26 5.00 23.61
N LEU A 481 -19.12 4.40 23.30
CA LEU A 481 -17.81 5.02 23.42
C LEU A 481 -17.19 5.20 22.03
N THR A 482 -16.87 6.44 21.67
CA THR A 482 -16.21 6.79 20.42
C THR A 482 -14.89 7.50 20.70
N ILE A 483 -13.79 7.02 20.11
CA ILE A 483 -12.44 7.58 20.25
C ILE A 483 -11.92 7.87 18.84
N ILE A 484 -11.64 9.13 18.50
CA ILE A 484 -11.28 9.53 17.14
C ILE A 484 -10.05 10.44 17.13
N SER A 485 -9.07 10.12 16.28
CA SER A 485 -7.87 10.95 16.08
C SER A 485 -7.07 11.21 17.36
N CYS A 486 -7.12 10.27 18.31
CA CYS A 486 -6.44 10.35 19.59
C CYS A 486 -5.11 9.58 19.57
N VAL A 487 -4.22 9.94 20.49
CA VAL A 487 -2.98 9.20 20.77
C VAL A 487 -3.06 8.65 22.18
N LEU A 488 -2.80 7.36 22.36
CA LEU A 488 -2.76 6.71 23.66
C LEU A 488 -1.37 6.13 23.87
N ASN A 489 -0.66 6.66 24.86
CA ASN A 489 0.72 6.31 25.14
C ASN A 489 0.84 5.42 26.37
N GLY A 490 1.66 4.39 26.26
CA GLY A 490 2.21 3.70 27.43
C GLY A 490 3.44 4.41 27.97
N LEU A 491 4.16 3.73 28.86
CA LEU A 491 5.39 4.22 29.47
C LEU A 491 6.64 3.57 28.88
N GLY A 492 6.59 3.26 27.58
CA GLY A 492 7.67 2.63 26.85
C GLY A 492 7.78 1.13 27.08
N ASN A 493 9.01 0.61 26.94
CA ASN A 493 9.32 -0.82 27.00
C ASN A 493 9.83 -1.29 28.38
N ILE A 494 9.89 -0.39 29.36
CA ILE A 494 10.48 -0.65 30.68
C ILE A 494 9.41 -0.66 31.75
N GLN A 495 8.50 0.32 31.72
CA GLN A 495 7.53 0.51 32.77
C GLN A 495 6.19 -0.13 32.40
N VAL A 496 5.72 -1.01 33.28
CA VAL A 496 4.48 -1.76 33.09
C VAL A 496 3.28 -0.85 33.29
N VAL A 497 2.35 -0.88 32.35
CA VAL A 497 1.01 -0.30 32.47
C VAL A 497 -0.04 -1.40 32.33
N ASN A 498 -1.27 -1.15 32.77
CA ASN A 498 -2.31 -2.17 32.82
C ASN A 498 -3.07 -2.31 31.49
N GLN A 499 -3.89 -1.33 31.09
CA GLN A 499 -4.62 -1.37 29.82
C GLN A 499 -4.73 0.04 29.21
N MET A 500 -4.85 0.15 27.90
CA MET A 500 -5.17 1.45 27.27
C MET A 500 -6.65 1.73 27.33
N VAL A 501 -7.44 0.76 26.86
CA VAL A 501 -8.89 0.88 26.76
C VAL A 501 -9.56 -0.34 27.35
N PHE A 502 -10.46 -0.09 28.29
CA PHE A 502 -11.33 -1.07 28.91
C PHE A 502 -12.78 -0.75 28.54
N ALA A 503 -13.37 -1.50 27.61
CA ALA A 503 -14.70 -1.20 27.05
C ALA A 503 -15.73 -2.29 27.36
N ASN A 504 -15.70 -2.83 28.58
CA ASN A 504 -16.54 -3.94 29.01
C ASN A 504 -18.05 -3.61 29.00
N GLU A 505 -18.86 -4.59 28.60
CA GLU A 505 -20.32 -4.54 28.51
C GLU A 505 -20.86 -3.32 27.75
N SER A 506 -20.13 -2.86 26.72
CA SER A 506 -20.53 -1.73 25.89
C SER A 506 -21.53 -2.13 24.81
N ASN A 507 -22.40 -1.19 24.42
CA ASN A 507 -23.29 -1.34 23.28
C ASN A 507 -22.56 -1.01 21.98
N ILE A 508 -21.82 0.10 21.96
CA ILE A 508 -21.08 0.54 20.77
C ILE A 508 -19.69 1.00 21.22
N VAL A 509 -18.67 0.55 20.51
CA VAL A 509 -17.30 1.05 20.65
C VAL A 509 -16.76 1.37 19.27
N ILE A 510 -16.33 2.60 19.06
CA ILE A 510 -15.77 3.07 17.79
C ILE A 510 -14.39 3.67 18.06
N MET A 511 -13.37 3.18 17.36
CA MET A 511 -12.01 3.70 17.41
C MET A 511 -11.54 3.99 15.99
N ARG A 512 -11.39 5.27 15.63
CA ARG A 512 -10.92 5.67 14.29
C ARG A 512 -9.71 6.57 14.33
N ASP A 513 -8.79 6.37 13.39
CA ASP A 513 -7.65 7.27 13.20
C ASP A 513 -6.76 7.44 14.45
N ASN A 514 -6.72 6.44 15.32
CA ASN A 514 -6.01 6.53 16.58
C ASN A 514 -4.60 5.93 16.47
N ILE A 515 -3.70 6.41 17.33
CA ILE A 515 -2.39 5.81 17.52
C ILE A 515 -2.30 5.26 18.94
N PHE A 516 -1.97 3.98 19.04
CA PHE A 516 -1.80 3.24 20.27
C PHE A 516 -0.34 2.77 20.32
N GLN A 517 0.45 3.28 21.27
CA GLN A 517 1.89 3.08 21.19
C GLN A 517 2.63 2.89 22.52
N ASN A 518 3.78 2.23 22.42
CA ASN A 518 4.85 2.20 23.41
C ASN A 518 4.37 1.69 24.78
N ALA A 519 3.80 0.50 24.81
CA ALA A 519 3.20 -0.07 26.02
C ALA A 519 3.79 -1.44 26.38
N LEU A 520 4.16 -1.57 27.65
CA LEU A 520 4.50 -2.83 28.29
C LEU A 520 3.37 -3.26 29.22
N ILE A 521 2.75 -4.41 28.98
CA ILE A 521 1.63 -4.96 29.75
C ILE A 521 2.03 -6.28 30.39
N GLN A 522 1.71 -6.49 31.67
CA GLN A 522 2.00 -7.76 32.37
C GLN A 522 0.78 -8.39 33.04
N GLU A 523 -0.16 -7.59 33.55
CA GLU A 523 -1.26 -8.12 34.36
C GLU A 523 -2.56 -8.32 33.58
N LEU A 524 -2.73 -7.65 32.43
CA LEU A 524 -4.02 -7.61 31.73
C LEU A 524 -3.86 -7.60 30.19
N ARG A 525 -4.93 -7.27 29.47
CA ARG A 525 -4.97 -7.14 27.99
C ARG A 525 -4.86 -5.68 27.60
N PHE A 526 -4.12 -5.39 26.53
CA PHE A 526 -3.84 -4.01 26.14
C PHE A 526 -5.10 -3.21 25.77
N ILE A 527 -5.97 -3.77 24.93
CA ILE A 527 -7.37 -3.34 24.77
C ILE A 527 -8.28 -4.51 25.06
N TYR A 528 -9.32 -4.28 25.86
CA TYR A 528 -10.26 -5.34 26.25
C TYR A 528 -11.70 -4.89 26.09
N CYS A 529 -12.48 -5.72 25.41
CA CYS A 529 -13.93 -5.63 25.36
C CYS A 529 -14.53 -7.03 25.52
N ASN A 530 -15.40 -7.20 26.51
CA ASN A 530 -16.25 -8.37 26.64
C ASN A 530 -17.69 -7.89 26.78
N THR A 531 -18.60 -8.37 25.95
CA THR A 531 -19.98 -7.91 25.97
C THR A 531 -20.96 -9.03 25.65
N SER A 532 -21.93 -9.17 26.53
CA SER A 532 -23.07 -10.09 26.37
C SER A 532 -24.28 -9.40 25.72
N ARG A 533 -24.17 -8.10 25.39
CA ARG A 533 -25.26 -7.30 24.83
C ARG A 533 -25.55 -7.64 23.38
N SER A 534 -26.79 -8.04 23.10
CA SER A 534 -27.26 -8.24 21.73
C SER A 534 -27.21 -6.94 20.93
N GLY A 535 -26.82 -7.02 19.66
CA GLY A 535 -26.65 -5.87 18.76
C GLY A 535 -25.43 -5.00 19.06
N ALA A 536 -24.50 -5.47 19.92
CA ALA A 536 -23.30 -4.70 20.22
C ALA A 536 -22.38 -4.59 19.00
N GLU A 537 -21.83 -3.40 18.78
CA GLU A 537 -20.91 -3.10 17.68
C GLU A 537 -19.55 -2.65 18.20
N PHE A 538 -18.49 -3.21 17.63
CA PHE A 538 -17.11 -2.84 17.93
C PHE A 538 -16.35 -2.59 16.64
N ILE A 539 -15.93 -1.36 16.43
CA ILE A 539 -15.37 -0.87 15.17
C ILE A 539 -14.00 -0.25 15.44
N ILE A 540 -12.95 -0.76 14.81
CA ILE A 540 -11.63 -0.14 14.75
C ILE A 540 -11.29 0.10 13.28
N GLU A 541 -11.05 1.36 12.90
CA GLU A 541 -10.72 1.72 11.52
C GLU A 541 -9.53 2.66 11.46
N SER A 542 -8.70 2.50 10.43
CA SER A 542 -7.62 3.43 10.08
C SER A 542 -6.68 3.77 11.26
N SER A 543 -6.47 2.82 12.16
CA SER A 543 -5.72 3.03 13.41
C SER A 543 -4.39 2.27 13.42
N LYS A 544 -3.40 2.82 14.12
CA LYS A 544 -2.06 2.23 14.25
C LYS A 544 -1.79 1.76 15.67
N PHE A 545 -1.29 0.54 15.78
CA PHE A 545 -0.86 -0.12 17.01
C PHE A 545 0.61 -0.46 16.88
N VAL A 546 1.47 0.15 17.69
CA VAL A 546 2.93 0.04 17.49
C VAL A 546 3.70 -0.12 18.80
N ASN A 547 4.69 -1.00 18.80
CA ASN A 547 5.60 -1.23 19.93
C ASN A 547 4.84 -1.60 21.22
N ILE A 548 4.11 -2.71 21.18
CA ILE A 548 3.33 -3.20 22.31
C ILE A 548 3.91 -4.55 22.74
N LYS A 549 4.21 -4.71 24.03
CA LYS A 549 4.71 -5.96 24.60
C LYS A 549 3.77 -6.43 25.70
N ASN A 550 3.30 -7.66 25.61
CA ASN A 550 2.42 -8.29 26.59
C ASN A 550 3.08 -9.54 27.18
N TYR A 551 3.08 -9.64 28.50
CA TYR A 551 3.58 -10.79 29.28
C TYR A 551 2.49 -11.46 30.13
N HIS A 552 1.23 -11.05 30.00
CA HIS A 552 0.13 -11.69 30.69
C HIS A 552 -0.16 -13.06 30.09
N ILE A 553 -0.49 -14.07 30.91
CA ILE A 553 -0.74 -15.45 30.45
C ILE A 553 -1.93 -15.59 29.50
N TYR A 554 -2.87 -14.65 29.51
CA TYR A 554 -3.95 -14.52 28.52
C TYR A 554 -3.81 -13.24 27.70
N GLY A 555 -2.57 -12.79 27.55
CA GLY A 555 -2.23 -11.53 26.92
C GLY A 555 -2.52 -11.57 25.43
N SER A 556 -3.05 -10.45 24.94
CA SER A 556 -3.08 -10.10 23.53
C SER A 556 -2.96 -8.58 23.40
N GLY A 557 -2.67 -8.09 22.20
CA GLY A 557 -2.83 -6.68 21.89
C GLY A 557 -4.29 -6.25 22.09
N ILE A 558 -5.21 -6.78 21.30
CA ILE A 558 -6.63 -6.52 21.44
C ILE A 558 -7.34 -7.83 21.75
N SER A 559 -8.21 -7.85 22.74
CA SER A 559 -9.03 -9.03 23.08
C SER A 559 -10.51 -8.65 23.08
N LEU A 560 -11.26 -9.32 22.21
CA LEU A 560 -12.67 -9.06 21.92
C LEU A 560 -13.47 -10.34 22.16
N GLN A 561 -14.36 -10.33 23.16
CA GLN A 561 -15.19 -11.48 23.54
C GLN A 561 -16.68 -11.13 23.46
N PHE A 562 -17.40 -11.82 22.59
CA PHE A 562 -18.74 -11.44 22.18
C PHE A 562 -19.71 -12.61 22.41
N GLY A 563 -20.64 -12.43 23.35
CA GLY A 563 -21.60 -13.45 23.81
C GLY A 563 -23.08 -13.14 23.56
N GLY A 564 -23.39 -11.98 22.98
CA GLY A 564 -24.76 -11.55 22.64
C GLY A 564 -25.18 -11.96 21.23
N GLN A 565 -26.46 -11.80 20.89
CA GLN A 565 -26.98 -12.07 19.54
C GLN A 565 -26.73 -10.89 18.60
N ASN A 566 -26.52 -11.16 17.30
CA ASN A 566 -26.41 -10.14 16.24
C ASN A 566 -25.32 -9.07 16.50
N GLN A 567 -24.21 -9.46 17.12
CA GLN A 567 -23.10 -8.58 17.38
C GLN A 567 -22.20 -8.41 16.14
N LYS A 568 -21.51 -7.28 16.02
CA LYS A 568 -20.63 -6.98 14.88
C LYS A 568 -19.26 -6.49 15.34
N ILE A 569 -18.21 -7.10 14.80
CA ILE A 569 -16.83 -6.70 15.01
C ILE A 569 -16.24 -6.32 13.66
N THR A 570 -15.79 -5.08 13.54
CA THR A 570 -15.10 -4.56 12.35
C THR A 570 -13.71 -4.08 12.75
N ILE A 571 -12.67 -4.61 12.10
CA ILE A 571 -11.30 -4.13 12.19
C ILE A 571 -10.82 -3.94 10.74
N ASN A 572 -10.72 -2.69 10.30
CA ASN A 572 -10.46 -2.39 8.90
C ASN A 572 -9.35 -1.34 8.73
N GLN A 573 -8.48 -1.51 7.73
CA GLN A 573 -7.42 -0.54 7.40
C GLN A 573 -6.50 -0.18 8.59
N CYS A 574 -6.29 -1.11 9.51
CA CYS A 574 -5.42 -0.90 10.66
C CYS A 574 -4.00 -1.45 10.43
N THR A 575 -3.03 -0.84 11.09
CA THR A 575 -1.64 -1.35 11.11
C THR A 575 -1.28 -1.83 12.51
N PHE A 576 -0.84 -3.07 12.60
CA PHE A 576 -0.34 -3.72 13.82
C PHE A 576 1.15 -4.01 13.62
N GLU A 577 2.01 -3.29 14.32
CA GLU A 577 3.44 -3.30 14.09
C GLU A 577 4.20 -3.57 15.39
N ASN A 578 5.10 -4.55 15.39
CA ASN A 578 5.94 -4.88 16.54
C ASN A 578 5.11 -5.15 17.82
N ILE A 579 4.04 -5.94 17.70
CA ILE A 579 3.23 -6.36 18.84
C ILE A 579 3.64 -7.77 19.25
N SER A 580 4.08 -7.93 20.50
CA SER A 580 4.53 -9.23 21.01
C SER A 580 3.74 -9.65 22.23
N CYS A 581 3.35 -10.92 22.28
CA CYS A 581 2.85 -11.60 23.46
C CYS A 581 3.81 -12.75 23.78
N ASN A 582 4.64 -12.62 24.82
CA ASN A 582 5.77 -13.51 25.08
C ASN A 582 5.46 -14.63 26.09
N VAL A 583 4.21 -15.05 26.21
CA VAL A 583 3.77 -16.14 27.10
C VAL A 583 3.40 -17.39 26.33
N THR A 584 3.75 -18.56 26.87
CA THR A 584 3.61 -19.87 26.22
C THR A 584 2.23 -20.53 26.38
N TYR A 585 1.19 -19.78 26.77
CA TYR A 585 -0.13 -20.34 27.07
C TYR A 585 -1.26 -19.57 26.38
N GLN A 586 -1.58 -19.92 25.13
CA GLN A 586 -2.72 -19.35 24.38
C GLN A 586 -2.59 -17.86 23.99
N GLY A 587 -1.44 -17.22 24.27
CA GLY A 587 -1.17 -15.84 23.91
C GLY A 587 -1.18 -15.62 22.40
N THR A 588 -1.72 -14.49 21.96
CA THR A 588 -1.71 -14.05 20.55
C THR A 588 -1.05 -12.70 20.47
N GLY A 589 -0.31 -12.42 19.39
CA GLY A 589 0.38 -11.13 19.26
C GLY A 589 -0.59 -9.96 19.15
N ALA A 590 -1.20 -9.74 17.99
CA ALA A 590 -2.02 -8.54 17.77
C ALA A 590 -3.48 -8.68 18.22
N LEU A 591 -4.25 -9.65 17.72
CA LEU A 591 -5.70 -9.73 17.97
C LEU A 591 -6.15 -11.09 18.50
N ASP A 592 -6.96 -11.10 19.55
CA ASP A 592 -7.64 -12.27 20.11
C ASP A 592 -9.15 -12.04 20.01
N LEU A 593 -9.79 -12.81 19.12
CA LEU A 593 -11.20 -12.66 18.75
C LEU A 593 -11.96 -13.89 19.21
N ALA A 594 -13.03 -13.71 19.97
CA ALA A 594 -13.89 -14.81 20.41
C ALA A 594 -15.37 -14.48 20.26
N SER A 595 -16.12 -15.39 19.66
CA SER A 595 -17.58 -15.37 19.66
C SER A 595 -18.15 -16.66 20.23
N LEU A 596 -19.17 -16.52 21.07
CA LEU A 596 -19.93 -17.63 21.64
C LEU A 596 -21.25 -17.89 20.88
N VAL A 597 -21.55 -17.10 19.85
CA VAL A 597 -22.88 -17.06 19.22
C VAL A 597 -22.79 -17.01 17.69
N GLN A 598 -23.54 -17.87 17.01
CA GLN A 598 -23.52 -18.02 15.56
C GLN A 598 -23.91 -16.74 14.78
N SER A 599 -24.73 -15.86 15.36
CA SER A 599 -25.21 -14.63 14.71
C SER A 599 -24.17 -13.50 14.66
N THR A 600 -23.00 -13.67 15.28
CA THR A 600 -21.93 -12.65 15.32
C THR A 600 -21.27 -12.47 13.96
N ILE A 601 -21.01 -11.23 13.54
CA ILE A 601 -20.32 -10.92 12.28
C ILE A 601 -18.90 -10.43 12.59
N PHE A 602 -17.90 -11.00 11.91
CA PHE A 602 -16.53 -10.52 11.96
C PHE A 602 -16.11 -9.98 10.59
N ASN A 603 -15.62 -8.74 10.55
CA ASN A 603 -15.08 -8.09 9.37
C ASN A 603 -13.67 -7.58 9.66
N ILE A 604 -12.66 -8.39 9.37
CA ILE A 604 -11.23 -8.08 9.58
C ILE A 604 -10.59 -7.95 8.20
N THR A 605 -10.56 -6.73 7.66
CA THR A 605 -10.18 -6.51 6.26
C THR A 605 -9.13 -5.43 6.08
N GLN A 606 -8.29 -5.56 5.05
CA GLN A 606 -7.34 -4.49 4.67
C GLN A 606 -6.36 -4.09 5.77
N ASN A 607 -6.06 -4.99 6.72
CA ASN A 607 -5.14 -4.70 7.81
C ASN A 607 -3.72 -5.16 7.46
N GLN A 608 -2.73 -4.52 8.07
CA GLN A 608 -1.32 -4.90 7.99
C GLN A 608 -0.85 -5.42 9.34
N PHE A 609 -0.25 -6.61 9.36
CA PHE A 609 0.31 -7.22 10.55
C PHE A 609 1.80 -7.48 10.33
N ILE A 610 2.62 -6.69 11.00
CA ILE A 610 4.06 -6.59 10.76
C ILE A 610 4.81 -6.95 12.03
N ASN A 611 5.69 -7.94 11.96
CA ASN A 611 6.57 -8.37 13.06
C ASN A 611 5.81 -8.66 14.37
N CYS A 612 4.59 -9.19 14.28
CA CYS A 612 3.83 -9.55 15.46
C CYS A 612 4.22 -10.95 15.96
N VAL A 613 4.27 -11.14 17.29
CA VAL A 613 4.75 -12.38 17.92
C VAL A 613 3.73 -12.91 18.91
N GLY A 614 3.41 -14.20 18.85
CA GLY A 614 2.51 -14.86 19.80
C GLY A 614 2.70 -16.38 19.91
N ASP A 615 1.99 -17.03 20.82
CA ASP A 615 2.07 -18.48 21.03
C ASP A 615 1.19 -19.27 20.05
N ARG A 616 -0.03 -18.78 19.78
CA ARG A 616 -0.95 -19.38 18.80
C ARG A 616 -0.81 -18.80 17.41
N ALA A 617 -0.61 -17.49 17.35
CA ALA A 617 -0.42 -16.71 16.13
C ALA A 617 0.24 -15.38 16.51
N GLY A 618 1.12 -14.89 15.63
CA GLY A 618 1.68 -13.55 15.70
C GLY A 618 0.63 -12.49 15.39
N ALA A 619 -0.10 -12.60 14.27
CA ALA A 619 -1.10 -11.61 13.92
C ALA A 619 -2.40 -11.79 14.72
N PHE A 620 -3.21 -12.81 14.44
CA PHE A 620 -4.47 -12.96 15.17
C PHE A 620 -4.96 -14.39 15.38
N THR A 621 -5.76 -14.55 16.44
CA THR A 621 -6.47 -15.77 16.77
C THR A 621 -7.96 -15.47 16.75
N ALA A 622 -8.75 -16.35 16.13
CA ALA A 622 -10.20 -16.25 16.12
C ALA A 622 -10.84 -17.57 16.55
N ILE A 623 -11.56 -17.55 17.68
CA ILE A 623 -12.30 -18.69 18.23
C ILE A 623 -13.80 -18.44 18.04
N MET A 624 -14.44 -19.21 17.18
CA MET A 624 -15.73 -18.82 16.61
C MET A 624 -16.75 -19.97 16.64
N VAL A 625 -18.01 -19.57 16.73
CA VAL A 625 -19.18 -20.41 16.42
C VAL A 625 -19.85 -19.93 15.12
N SER A 626 -19.59 -18.69 14.72
CA SER A 626 -20.17 -18.05 13.53
C SER A 626 -19.55 -18.51 12.21
N ASP A 627 -20.36 -18.48 11.15
CA ASP A 627 -19.98 -18.62 9.75
C ASP A 627 -19.93 -17.27 8.99
N LYS A 628 -20.30 -16.16 9.63
CA LYS A 628 -20.34 -14.81 9.04
C LYS A 628 -19.01 -14.08 9.24
N LEU A 629 -17.99 -14.54 8.52
CA LEU A 629 -16.61 -14.12 8.70
C LEU A 629 -16.04 -13.54 7.41
N PHE A 630 -15.38 -12.40 7.50
CA PHE A 630 -14.72 -11.75 6.38
C PHE A 630 -13.31 -11.37 6.82
N PHE A 631 -12.30 -12.10 6.34
CA PHE A 631 -10.89 -11.95 6.70
C PHE A 631 -10.04 -11.58 5.47
N GLN A 632 -10.57 -10.71 4.62
CA GLN A 632 -10.09 -10.48 3.25
C GLN A 632 -9.08 -9.34 3.14
N ASN A 633 -8.20 -9.42 2.14
CA ASN A 633 -7.26 -8.37 1.77
C ASN A 633 -6.31 -7.94 2.90
N ASN A 634 -5.95 -8.82 3.84
CA ASN A 634 -4.98 -8.50 4.89
C ASN A 634 -3.55 -8.81 4.41
N SER A 635 -2.57 -8.04 4.87
CA SER A 635 -1.15 -8.31 4.63
C SER A 635 -0.46 -8.76 5.91
N PHE A 636 0.38 -9.78 5.78
CA PHE A 636 1.14 -10.36 6.88
C PHE A 636 2.63 -10.41 6.54
N SER A 637 3.46 -9.83 7.42
CA SER A 637 4.89 -9.68 7.18
C SER A 637 5.70 -9.96 8.43
N GLY A 638 6.58 -10.96 8.40
CA GLY A 638 7.56 -11.21 9.47
C GLY A 638 6.95 -11.59 10.84
N ASN A 639 5.68 -12.00 10.88
CA ASN A 639 5.03 -12.46 12.11
C ASN A 639 5.66 -13.79 12.55
N LYS A 640 5.70 -14.06 13.86
CA LYS A 640 6.37 -15.26 14.40
C LYS A 640 5.58 -15.94 15.49
N LEU A 641 5.75 -17.25 15.57
CA LEU A 641 5.40 -18.00 16.77
C LEU A 641 6.55 -17.96 17.77
N ILE A 642 6.24 -18.03 19.06
CA ILE A 642 7.27 -18.28 20.10
C ILE A 642 7.88 -19.68 19.94
N ARG A 643 7.11 -20.62 19.35
CA ARG A 643 7.48 -22.03 19.17
C ARG A 643 8.29 -22.25 17.90
N SER A 644 8.96 -23.39 17.79
CA SER A 644 9.96 -23.62 16.74
C SER A 644 9.42 -23.92 15.33
N ASP A 645 8.19 -24.41 15.17
CA ASP A 645 7.71 -24.89 13.86
C ASP A 645 7.17 -23.79 12.93
N GLN A 646 6.91 -22.59 13.47
CA GLN A 646 6.48 -21.34 12.80
C GLN A 646 5.22 -21.44 11.91
N ARG A 647 4.75 -22.62 11.51
CA ARG A 647 3.50 -22.79 10.73
C ARG A 647 2.31 -22.22 11.50
N GLY A 648 1.46 -21.46 10.81
CA GLY A 648 0.35 -20.75 11.45
C GLY A 648 0.74 -19.44 12.14
N GLN A 649 1.95 -18.91 11.89
CA GLN A 649 2.44 -17.67 12.50
C GLN A 649 1.57 -16.44 12.24
N ASP A 650 0.78 -16.39 11.16
CA ASP A 650 -0.07 -15.24 10.89
C ASP A 650 -1.39 -15.36 11.63
N ALA A 651 -2.16 -16.41 11.37
CA ALA A 651 -3.46 -16.56 12.01
C ALA A 651 -3.77 -17.97 12.48
N PHE A 652 -4.50 -18.05 13.59
CA PHE A 652 -5.10 -19.27 14.09
C PHE A 652 -6.64 -19.16 14.12
N LEU A 653 -7.30 -19.89 13.23
CA LEU A 653 -8.75 -19.89 13.07
C LEU A 653 -9.33 -21.18 13.65
N TRP A 654 -10.14 -21.08 14.70
CA TRP A 654 -10.72 -22.23 15.37
C TRP A 654 -12.24 -22.15 15.49
N TRP A 655 -12.94 -23.12 14.90
CA TRP A 655 -14.37 -23.29 15.04
C TRP A 655 -14.69 -24.31 16.14
N ARG A 656 -15.52 -23.91 17.12
CA ARG A 656 -15.96 -24.80 18.22
C ARG A 656 -17.00 -25.82 17.78
N SER A 657 -17.72 -25.53 16.70
CA SER A 657 -18.72 -26.38 16.09
C SER A 657 -18.59 -26.29 14.57
N GLU A 658 -18.92 -27.37 13.85
CA GLU A 658 -18.89 -27.35 12.39
C GLU A 658 -19.92 -26.32 11.87
N PRO A 659 -19.51 -25.33 11.07
CA PRO A 659 -20.46 -24.36 10.56
C PRO A 659 -21.47 -24.99 9.59
N THR A 660 -22.67 -24.42 9.47
CA THR A 660 -23.75 -25.01 8.68
C THR A 660 -23.34 -25.22 7.22
N GLY A 661 -23.48 -26.46 6.74
CA GLY A 661 -23.13 -26.84 5.36
C GLY A 661 -21.63 -27.00 5.09
N TRP A 662 -20.77 -26.95 6.12
CA TRP A 662 -19.36 -27.34 6.02
C TRP A 662 -19.24 -28.86 6.20
N ASN A 663 -18.32 -29.46 5.47
CA ASN A 663 -17.98 -30.88 5.58
C ASN A 663 -16.53 -31.09 5.14
N TYR A 664 -16.01 -32.29 5.41
CA TYR A 664 -14.63 -32.66 5.12
C TYR A 664 -14.15 -32.28 3.69
N SER A 665 -15.02 -32.41 2.69
CA SER A 665 -14.67 -32.16 1.28
C SER A 665 -14.67 -30.68 0.87
N ASN A 666 -15.36 -29.79 1.59
CA ASN A 666 -15.52 -28.39 1.19
C ASN A 666 -14.97 -27.36 2.20
N THR A 667 -14.62 -27.78 3.42
CA THR A 667 -14.16 -26.89 4.50
C THR A 667 -12.95 -26.05 4.08
N LEU A 668 -11.94 -26.65 3.44
CA LEU A 668 -10.74 -25.92 2.99
C LEU A 668 -11.09 -24.79 2.01
N THR A 669 -11.86 -25.10 0.96
CA THR A 669 -12.27 -24.10 -0.06
C THR A 669 -13.09 -22.97 0.56
N LYS A 670 -13.94 -23.29 1.54
CA LYS A 670 -14.70 -22.27 2.27
C LYS A 670 -13.79 -21.37 3.09
N ILE A 671 -12.82 -21.91 3.83
CA ILE A 671 -11.87 -21.08 4.59
C ILE A 671 -11.04 -20.20 3.65
N GLN A 672 -10.58 -20.74 2.52
CA GLN A 672 -9.84 -19.99 1.51
C GLN A 672 -10.64 -18.79 0.96
N SER A 673 -11.96 -18.90 0.83
CA SER A 673 -12.79 -17.77 0.38
C SER A 673 -12.95 -16.67 1.44
N LEU A 674 -12.93 -17.03 2.73
CA LEU A 674 -12.98 -16.06 3.84
C LEU A 674 -11.73 -15.17 3.88
N ILE A 675 -10.57 -15.71 3.48
CA ILE A 675 -9.27 -15.01 3.52
C ILE A 675 -8.83 -14.44 2.16
N LYS A 676 -9.73 -14.46 1.17
CA LYS A 676 -9.43 -14.06 -0.21
C LYS A 676 -8.75 -12.68 -0.30
N GLY A 677 -7.75 -12.59 -1.17
CA GLY A 677 -6.98 -11.36 -1.42
C GLY A 677 -5.96 -11.02 -0.34
N SER A 678 -5.88 -11.79 0.75
CA SER A 678 -4.82 -11.64 1.74
C SER A 678 -3.49 -12.23 1.24
N ILE A 679 -2.38 -11.66 1.71
CA ILE A 679 -1.01 -12.02 1.31
C ILE A 679 -0.12 -12.21 2.53
N SER A 680 0.90 -13.08 2.45
CA SER A 680 1.82 -13.37 3.57
C SER A 680 3.24 -13.61 3.13
N THR A 681 4.25 -13.10 3.85
CA THR A 681 5.66 -13.45 3.56
C THR A 681 5.99 -14.94 3.73
N ASP A 682 5.14 -15.70 4.42
CA ASP A 682 5.43 -17.04 4.89
C ASP A 682 4.50 -18.12 4.29
N ILE A 683 5.01 -19.34 4.14
CA ILE A 683 4.21 -20.49 3.70
C ILE A 683 3.47 -21.12 4.89
N ASN A 684 2.33 -21.74 4.64
CA ASN A 684 1.49 -22.38 5.67
C ASN A 684 1.20 -21.44 6.86
N SER A 685 1.06 -20.15 6.57
CA SER A 685 1.04 -19.09 7.57
C SER A 685 -0.29 -18.97 8.31
N ILE A 686 -1.37 -19.54 7.77
CA ILE A 686 -2.68 -19.61 8.42
C ILE A 686 -2.92 -21.04 8.91
N ASN A 687 -3.11 -21.22 10.21
CA ASN A 687 -3.53 -22.48 10.82
C ASN A 687 -5.04 -22.44 11.05
N TYR A 688 -5.74 -23.50 10.66
CA TYR A 688 -7.18 -23.62 10.87
C TYR A 688 -7.56 -24.96 11.49
N SER A 689 -8.63 -24.93 12.30
CA SER A 689 -9.21 -26.11 12.93
C SER A 689 -10.73 -26.00 13.03
N THR A 690 -11.43 -27.01 12.54
CA THR A 690 -12.84 -27.30 12.82
C THR A 690 -12.92 -28.65 13.57
N PRO A 691 -14.09 -29.05 14.10
CA PRO A 691 -14.23 -30.38 14.69
C PRO A 691 -13.87 -31.52 13.74
N SER A 692 -14.02 -31.31 12.42
CA SER A 692 -13.82 -32.35 11.40
C SER A 692 -12.48 -32.27 10.66
N VAL A 693 -11.87 -31.09 10.55
CA VAL A 693 -10.68 -30.86 9.72
C VAL A 693 -9.71 -29.91 10.44
N GLN A 694 -8.42 -30.18 10.33
CA GLN A 694 -7.37 -29.25 10.71
C GLN A 694 -6.31 -29.18 9.61
N GLY A 695 -5.65 -28.04 9.48
CA GLY A 695 -4.62 -27.88 8.46
C GLY A 695 -4.00 -26.49 8.44
N PHE A 696 -3.21 -26.27 7.40
CA PHE A 696 -2.56 -25.00 7.15
C PHE A 696 -2.89 -24.50 5.74
N ILE A 697 -2.94 -23.18 5.56
CA ILE A 697 -3.10 -22.52 4.27
C ILE A 697 -1.89 -21.65 4.01
N SER A 698 -1.33 -21.77 2.81
CA SER A 698 -0.35 -20.81 2.28
C SER A 698 -1.10 -19.70 1.56
N LEU A 699 -0.81 -18.45 1.91
CA LEU A 699 -1.30 -17.28 1.18
C LEU A 699 -0.33 -16.92 0.05
N PRO A 700 -0.76 -16.19 -0.99
CA PRO A 700 0.14 -15.59 -1.96
C PRO A 700 1.17 -14.70 -1.25
N LYS A 701 2.44 -14.69 -1.67
CA LYS A 701 3.45 -13.89 -0.94
C LYS A 701 3.29 -12.39 -1.14
N GLU A 702 3.59 -11.63 -0.07
CA GLU A 702 3.53 -10.16 -0.05
C GLU A 702 4.41 -9.50 -1.12
N GLN A 703 5.39 -10.25 -1.64
CA GLN A 703 6.08 -9.97 -2.89
C GLN A 703 6.39 -11.29 -3.59
N LEU A 704 5.50 -11.72 -4.48
CA LEU A 704 5.78 -12.86 -5.35
C LEU A 704 5.67 -12.40 -6.80
N GLU A 705 6.80 -11.97 -7.36
CA GLU A 705 6.97 -12.01 -8.80
C GLU A 705 7.33 -13.46 -9.14
N TYR A 706 6.35 -14.23 -9.60
CA TYR A 706 6.64 -15.54 -10.16
C TYR A 706 7.47 -15.36 -11.42
N CYS A 707 8.47 -16.22 -11.60
CA CYS A 707 9.21 -16.24 -12.85
C CYS A 707 8.21 -16.56 -13.99
N LYS A 708 7.97 -15.62 -14.91
CA LYS A 708 6.98 -15.78 -15.97
C LYS A 708 7.50 -16.62 -17.13
N SER A 709 8.79 -16.54 -17.37
CA SER A 709 9.49 -17.23 -18.44
C SER A 709 10.99 -17.32 -18.14
N LYS A 710 11.72 -18.10 -18.95
CA LYS A 710 13.18 -18.13 -18.91
C LYS A 710 13.83 -16.77 -19.24
N ALA A 711 13.21 -15.94 -20.08
CA ALA A 711 13.74 -14.64 -20.49
C ALA A 711 13.58 -13.56 -19.39
N GLU A 712 12.58 -13.73 -18.53
CA GLU A 712 12.28 -12.84 -17.40
C GLU A 712 12.73 -13.43 -16.06
N LEU A 713 13.63 -14.40 -16.10
CA LEU A 713 14.14 -15.07 -14.91
C LEU A 713 15.08 -14.14 -14.13
N THR A 714 14.76 -13.90 -12.86
CA THR A 714 15.62 -13.18 -11.91
C THR A 714 16.10 -14.13 -10.80
N SER A 715 17.11 -13.75 -10.02
CA SER A 715 17.55 -14.53 -8.85
C SER A 715 16.45 -14.59 -7.78
N ASP A 716 15.57 -13.60 -7.76
CA ASP A 716 14.66 -13.31 -6.65
C ASP A 716 13.22 -13.77 -6.93
N CYS A 717 12.87 -14.03 -8.21
CA CYS A 717 11.56 -14.59 -8.56
C CYS A 717 11.44 -16.06 -8.10
N GLU A 718 10.24 -16.51 -7.70
CA GLU A 718 10.01 -17.91 -7.35
C GLU A 718 9.28 -18.67 -8.47
N CYS A 719 9.50 -19.98 -8.52
CA CYS A 719 8.89 -20.85 -9.51
C CYS A 719 7.48 -21.24 -9.09
N ASP A 720 6.48 -20.79 -9.85
CA ASP A 720 5.06 -21.03 -9.58
C ASP A 720 4.73 -22.55 -9.67
N PRO A 721 4.25 -23.18 -8.58
CA PRO A 721 3.89 -24.60 -8.58
C PRO A 721 2.67 -24.90 -9.46
N ASP A 722 1.82 -23.91 -9.72
CA ASP A 722 0.57 -24.04 -10.47
C ASP A 722 0.68 -23.55 -11.92
N SER A 723 1.85 -23.04 -12.33
CA SER A 723 2.06 -22.53 -13.69
C SER A 723 2.06 -23.65 -14.73
N THR A 724 1.19 -23.50 -15.72
CA THR A 724 1.09 -24.41 -16.87
C THR A 724 2.00 -24.00 -18.03
N THR A 725 2.40 -22.72 -18.10
CA THR A 725 3.22 -22.16 -19.18
C THR A 725 4.71 -22.19 -18.87
N TYR A 726 5.09 -22.07 -17.60
CA TYR A 726 6.47 -22.21 -17.14
C TYR A 726 6.50 -23.09 -15.87
N PRO A 727 6.31 -24.42 -16.02
CA PRO A 727 6.14 -25.33 -14.89
C PRO A 727 7.31 -25.27 -13.92
N SER A 728 7.02 -25.38 -12.62
CA SER A 728 8.01 -25.28 -11.54
C SER A 728 9.29 -26.10 -11.79
N SER A 729 9.18 -27.34 -12.28
CA SER A 729 10.35 -28.19 -12.59
C SER A 729 11.25 -27.63 -13.70
N THR A 730 10.68 -26.90 -14.68
CA THR A 730 11.42 -26.25 -15.75
C THR A 730 12.08 -24.98 -15.24
N CYS A 731 11.33 -24.16 -14.50
CA CYS A 731 11.80 -22.93 -13.88
C CYS A 731 12.98 -23.16 -12.93
N GLU A 732 12.88 -24.15 -12.05
CA GLU A 732 13.94 -24.49 -11.08
C GLU A 732 15.24 -24.94 -11.78
N ARG A 733 15.12 -25.69 -12.87
CA ARG A 733 16.28 -26.08 -13.69
C ARG A 733 16.92 -24.85 -14.34
N ASP A 734 16.13 -23.99 -14.99
CA ASP A 734 16.64 -22.79 -15.64
C ASP A 734 17.29 -21.83 -14.63
N LYS A 735 16.77 -21.74 -13.40
CA LYS A 735 17.34 -20.94 -12.31
C LYS A 735 18.71 -21.44 -11.88
N LYS A 736 18.86 -22.76 -11.70
CA LYS A 736 20.16 -23.40 -11.44
C LYS A 736 21.15 -23.19 -12.59
N CYS A 737 20.70 -23.30 -13.83
CA CYS A 737 21.56 -23.09 -15.00
C CYS A 737 21.97 -21.64 -15.22
N THR A 738 21.27 -20.68 -14.61
CA THR A 738 21.55 -19.25 -14.75
C THR A 738 22.40 -18.72 -13.60
N TYR A 739 22.07 -19.08 -12.36
CA TYR A 739 22.68 -18.49 -11.15
C TYR A 739 23.64 -19.42 -10.40
N ASP A 740 23.63 -20.72 -10.70
CA ASP A 740 24.44 -21.72 -9.99
C ASP A 740 25.18 -22.67 -10.96
N LEU A 741 25.44 -22.20 -12.18
CA LEU A 741 25.95 -23.03 -13.27
C LEU A 741 27.21 -23.84 -12.91
N ALA A 742 28.13 -23.25 -12.13
CA ALA A 742 29.40 -23.87 -11.74
C ALA A 742 29.23 -25.17 -10.93
N ASN A 743 28.12 -25.32 -10.19
CA ASN A 743 27.85 -26.49 -9.36
C ASN A 743 26.94 -27.53 -10.05
N GLN A 744 26.54 -27.30 -11.31
CA GLN A 744 25.61 -28.19 -12.02
C GLN A 744 26.31 -29.14 -12.99
N THR A 745 25.73 -30.33 -13.19
CA THR A 745 26.22 -31.31 -14.18
C THR A 745 25.81 -30.96 -15.61
N ASN A 746 26.49 -31.55 -16.60
CA ASN A 746 26.13 -31.39 -18.02
C ASN A 746 24.78 -32.05 -18.40
N GLN A 747 24.26 -32.95 -17.56
CA GLN A 747 22.93 -33.54 -17.73
C GLN A 747 21.82 -32.59 -17.25
N THR A 748 22.10 -31.79 -16.22
CA THR A 748 21.15 -30.80 -15.67
C THR A 748 21.16 -29.50 -16.49
N CYS A 749 22.36 -29.01 -16.82
CA CYS A 749 22.58 -27.78 -17.56
C CYS A 749 23.55 -28.05 -18.71
N PRO A 750 23.10 -28.00 -19.98
CA PRO A 750 23.96 -28.15 -21.15
C PRO A 750 25.20 -27.24 -21.07
N CYS A 751 26.33 -27.69 -21.61
CA CYS A 751 27.55 -26.89 -21.65
C CYS A 751 27.34 -25.65 -22.53
N LEU A 752 27.79 -24.48 -22.06
CA LEU A 752 27.72 -23.25 -22.84
C LEU A 752 28.73 -23.28 -24.00
N SER A 753 28.44 -22.54 -25.07
CA SER A 753 29.34 -22.39 -26.22
C SER A 753 30.49 -21.41 -25.98
N SER A 754 30.43 -20.63 -24.91
CA SER A 754 31.47 -19.72 -24.46
C SER A 754 31.38 -19.53 -22.94
N GLY A 755 32.52 -19.33 -22.28
CA GLY A 755 32.59 -18.91 -20.87
C GLY A 755 31.97 -19.88 -19.86
N ASP A 756 31.77 -21.16 -20.18
CA ASP A 756 31.26 -22.14 -19.22
C ASP A 756 32.29 -22.36 -18.09
N PRO A 757 31.96 -22.07 -16.81
CA PRO A 757 32.89 -22.25 -15.70
C PRO A 757 33.31 -23.71 -15.48
N ARG A 758 32.61 -24.66 -16.09
CA ARG A 758 32.90 -26.11 -15.99
C ARG A 758 33.78 -26.62 -17.14
N ALA A 759 34.09 -25.80 -18.14
CA ALA A 759 34.89 -26.19 -19.30
C ALA A 759 36.29 -26.66 -18.86
N GLY A 760 36.73 -27.83 -19.35
CA GLY A 760 38.04 -28.42 -19.03
C GLY A 760 38.11 -29.17 -17.70
N ASN A 761 37.06 -29.12 -16.87
CA ASN A 761 37.00 -29.79 -15.56
C ASN A 761 36.29 -31.16 -15.60
N GLY A 762 36.27 -31.83 -16.76
CA GLY A 762 35.68 -33.16 -16.96
C GLY A 762 34.15 -33.20 -17.12
N GLN A 763 33.43 -32.11 -16.83
CA GLN A 763 31.97 -31.99 -17.05
C GLN A 763 31.64 -31.43 -18.44
N CYS A 764 32.41 -30.45 -18.90
CA CYS A 764 32.29 -29.85 -20.21
C CYS A 764 33.65 -29.87 -20.93
N PRO A 765 33.68 -30.08 -22.26
CA PRO A 765 34.94 -30.02 -23.01
C PRO A 765 35.63 -28.66 -22.84
N ALA A 766 36.96 -28.65 -22.87
CA ALA A 766 37.73 -27.41 -22.82
C ALA A 766 37.53 -26.58 -24.11
N TYR A 767 37.62 -25.26 -24.02
CA TYR A 767 37.66 -24.41 -25.21
C TYR A 767 39.05 -24.43 -25.86
N CYS A 768 39.08 -24.38 -27.18
CA CYS A 768 40.32 -24.22 -27.93
C CYS A 768 40.79 -22.76 -27.78
N VAL A 769 41.89 -22.52 -27.07
CA VAL A 769 42.38 -21.16 -26.74
C VAL A 769 43.33 -20.59 -27.79
N ALA A 770 44.03 -21.45 -28.53
CA ALA A 770 44.94 -21.10 -29.62
C ALA A 770 45.23 -22.31 -30.51
N LYS A 771 45.74 -22.05 -31.71
CA LYS A 771 46.14 -23.07 -32.70
C LYS A 771 47.12 -24.11 -32.14
N ASP A 772 48.10 -23.68 -31.35
CA ASP A 772 49.12 -24.58 -30.78
C ASP A 772 48.58 -25.48 -29.66
N SER A 773 47.39 -25.18 -29.13
CA SER A 773 46.70 -25.96 -28.09
C SER A 773 45.53 -26.78 -28.63
N LEU A 774 45.37 -26.81 -29.96
CA LEU A 774 44.22 -27.41 -30.62
C LEU A 774 44.27 -28.93 -30.51
N THR A 775 43.20 -29.53 -29.98
CA THR A 775 43.01 -30.98 -29.90
C THR A 775 41.71 -31.35 -30.59
N ALA A 776 41.55 -32.63 -30.97
CA ALA A 776 40.29 -33.11 -31.54
C ALA A 776 39.08 -32.89 -30.60
N ASN A 777 39.32 -32.85 -29.29
CA ASN A 777 38.28 -32.84 -28.25
C ASN A 777 37.93 -31.46 -27.69
N CYS A 778 38.66 -30.40 -28.03
CA CYS A 778 38.29 -29.04 -27.60
C CYS A 778 37.15 -28.46 -28.45
N ILE A 779 36.37 -27.53 -27.89
CA ILE A 779 35.27 -26.82 -28.57
C ILE A 779 35.73 -25.41 -28.97
N CYS A 780 35.33 -24.96 -30.16
CA CYS A 780 35.61 -23.60 -30.61
C CYS A 780 34.67 -22.61 -29.89
N ASP A 781 35.25 -21.64 -29.19
CA ASP A 781 34.51 -20.63 -28.43
C ASP A 781 33.83 -19.64 -29.39
N SER A 782 32.53 -19.42 -29.21
CA SER A 782 31.71 -18.53 -30.05
C SER A 782 31.99 -17.04 -29.88
N ASN A 783 32.58 -16.63 -28.75
CA ASN A 783 32.87 -15.22 -28.42
C ASN A 783 34.37 -14.91 -28.33
N SER A 784 35.25 -15.84 -28.70
CA SER A 784 36.69 -15.62 -28.63
C SER A 784 37.14 -14.56 -29.66
N SER A 785 37.74 -13.48 -29.15
CA SER A 785 38.34 -12.43 -29.98
C SER A 785 39.76 -12.79 -30.46
N THR A 786 40.47 -13.65 -29.73
CA THR A 786 41.86 -14.04 -30.01
C THR A 786 41.95 -15.27 -30.91
N TYR A 787 40.97 -16.16 -30.84
CA TYR A 787 40.88 -17.34 -31.71
C TYR A 787 39.43 -17.53 -32.19
N PRO A 788 38.98 -16.68 -33.14
CA PRO A 788 37.59 -16.68 -33.61
C PRO A 788 37.14 -18.06 -34.09
N THR A 789 35.85 -18.36 -33.89
CA THR A 789 35.25 -19.66 -34.22
C THR A 789 35.57 -20.12 -35.64
N SER A 790 35.52 -19.21 -36.62
CA SER A 790 35.85 -19.50 -38.02
C SER A 790 37.30 -19.96 -38.25
N ASN A 791 38.26 -19.40 -37.50
CA ASN A 791 39.66 -19.82 -37.57
C ASN A 791 39.86 -21.15 -36.84
N CYS A 792 39.24 -21.30 -35.67
CA CYS A 792 39.31 -22.54 -34.87
C CYS A 792 38.73 -23.74 -35.63
N GLU A 793 37.55 -23.61 -36.22
CA GLU A 793 36.92 -24.69 -37.00
C GLU A 793 37.75 -25.05 -38.23
N LYS A 794 38.30 -24.05 -38.91
CA LYS A 794 39.18 -24.25 -40.07
C LYS A 794 40.46 -24.99 -39.68
N ASP A 795 41.13 -24.59 -38.61
CA ASP A 795 42.33 -25.25 -38.12
C ASP A 795 42.02 -26.67 -37.61
N LYS A 796 40.82 -26.90 -37.05
CA LYS A 796 40.40 -28.22 -36.55
C LYS A 796 40.26 -29.24 -37.68
N LEU A 797 39.77 -28.82 -38.84
CA LEU A 797 39.75 -29.63 -40.06
C LEU A 797 41.16 -30.04 -40.52
N CYS A 798 42.17 -29.20 -40.29
CA CYS A 798 43.57 -29.55 -40.58
C CYS A 798 44.12 -30.68 -39.69
N ILE A 799 43.43 -31.01 -38.59
CA ILE A 799 43.79 -32.13 -37.71
C ILE A 799 42.90 -33.34 -38.00
N THR A 800 41.57 -33.14 -38.09
CA THR A 800 40.61 -34.25 -38.16
C THR A 800 40.32 -34.75 -39.57
N ASP A 801 40.54 -33.93 -40.59
CA ASP A 801 40.15 -34.23 -41.98
C ASP A 801 41.19 -33.74 -43.02
N LEU A 802 42.47 -33.77 -42.65
CA LEU A 802 43.56 -33.19 -43.44
C LEU A 802 43.56 -33.66 -44.91
N ALA A 803 43.20 -34.92 -45.17
CA ALA A 803 43.21 -35.51 -46.52
C ALA A 803 42.28 -34.80 -47.53
N ASN A 804 41.20 -34.16 -47.05
CA ASN A 804 40.21 -33.49 -47.89
C ASN A 804 40.37 -31.96 -47.91
N GLN A 805 41.36 -31.41 -47.20
CA GLN A 805 41.58 -29.96 -47.13
C GLN A 805 42.58 -29.49 -48.19
N PRO A 806 42.33 -28.36 -48.88
CA PRO A 806 43.28 -27.79 -49.84
C PRO A 806 44.51 -27.21 -49.13
N ASN A 807 45.63 -27.12 -49.84
CA ASN A 807 46.89 -26.58 -49.29
C ASN A 807 46.80 -25.10 -48.86
N SER A 808 45.87 -24.34 -49.43
CA SER A 808 45.57 -22.95 -49.08
C SER A 808 44.84 -22.81 -47.74
N SER A 809 44.18 -23.88 -47.27
CA SER A 809 43.50 -23.92 -45.98
C SER A 809 44.36 -24.58 -44.90
N CYS A 810 45.05 -25.67 -45.24
CA CYS A 810 45.93 -26.41 -44.34
C CYS A 810 47.30 -26.60 -45.02
N PRO A 811 48.37 -25.95 -44.53
CA PRO A 811 49.71 -26.12 -45.08
C PRO A 811 50.11 -27.59 -45.15
N CYS A 812 50.92 -27.95 -46.14
CA CYS A 812 51.43 -29.31 -46.29
C CYS A 812 52.31 -29.68 -45.09
N LEU A 813 52.12 -30.88 -44.54
CA LEU A 813 52.98 -31.36 -43.47
C LEU A 813 54.37 -31.69 -44.01
N ASN A 814 55.39 -31.61 -43.15
CA ASN A 814 56.77 -31.92 -43.52
C ASN A 814 57.07 -33.44 -43.49
N THR A 815 56.12 -34.24 -43.00
CA THR A 815 56.17 -35.70 -43.04
C THR A 815 54.75 -36.26 -43.11
N SER A 816 54.58 -37.41 -43.77
CA SER A 816 53.34 -38.20 -43.76
C SER A 816 52.05 -37.44 -44.13
N ASP A 817 52.12 -36.36 -44.91
CA ASP A 817 50.92 -35.68 -45.40
C ASP A 817 50.14 -36.60 -46.36
N PRO A 818 48.86 -36.92 -46.07
CA PRO A 818 48.06 -37.83 -46.91
C PRO A 818 47.80 -37.29 -48.33
N ARG A 819 48.07 -36.00 -48.56
CA ARG A 819 47.92 -35.30 -49.84
C ARG A 819 49.22 -35.22 -50.65
N ALA A 820 50.37 -35.62 -50.08
CA ALA A 820 51.66 -35.58 -50.75
C ALA A 820 51.64 -36.38 -52.07
N GLY A 821 52.08 -35.76 -53.17
CA GLY A 821 52.12 -36.37 -54.50
C GLY A 821 50.77 -36.47 -55.22
N LYS A 822 49.67 -35.97 -54.63
CA LYS A 822 48.31 -35.98 -55.22
C LYS A 822 47.88 -34.63 -55.80
N GLY A 823 48.83 -33.76 -56.15
CA GLY A 823 48.59 -32.46 -56.77
C GLY A 823 48.27 -31.30 -55.81
N GLN A 824 47.97 -31.58 -54.53
CA GLN A 824 47.75 -30.55 -53.50
C GLN A 824 49.03 -30.24 -52.71
N CYS A 825 49.86 -31.26 -52.43
CA CYS A 825 51.14 -31.12 -51.76
C CYS A 825 52.25 -31.77 -52.59
N PRO A 826 53.47 -31.21 -52.63
CA PRO A 826 54.58 -31.85 -53.33
C PRO A 826 54.86 -33.23 -52.74
N ALA A 827 55.29 -34.18 -53.58
CA ALA A 827 55.66 -35.51 -53.11
C ALA A 827 56.93 -35.44 -52.25
N TYR A 828 57.07 -36.34 -51.27
CA TYR A 828 58.33 -36.47 -50.54
C TYR A 828 59.40 -37.11 -51.42
N CYS A 829 60.64 -36.66 -51.28
CA CYS A 829 61.76 -37.21 -52.02
C CYS A 829 62.07 -38.65 -51.55
N ILE A 830 62.32 -39.54 -52.51
CA ILE A 830 62.77 -40.90 -52.27
C ILE A 830 64.27 -40.97 -52.58
N GLN A 831 65.04 -41.61 -51.69
CA GLN A 831 66.49 -41.76 -51.86
C GLN A 831 66.82 -42.43 -53.20
N GLY A 832 67.72 -41.81 -53.99
CA GLY A 832 68.09 -42.25 -55.33
C GLY A 832 67.12 -41.84 -56.44
N GLN A 833 66.03 -41.15 -56.12
CA GLN A 833 64.98 -40.72 -57.07
C GLN A 833 64.51 -39.28 -56.80
N VAL A 834 65.42 -38.38 -56.44
CA VAL A 834 65.10 -36.98 -56.20
C VAL A 834 64.63 -36.27 -57.49
N THR A 835 63.56 -35.48 -57.40
CA THR A 835 63.10 -34.60 -58.47
C THR A 835 63.22 -33.14 -58.03
N GLN A 836 63.25 -32.18 -58.96
CA GLN A 836 63.33 -30.76 -58.61
C GLN A 836 62.15 -30.33 -57.70
N GLN A 837 60.97 -30.95 -57.90
CA GLN A 837 59.71 -30.60 -57.23
C GLN A 837 59.42 -31.38 -55.93
N CYS A 838 60.13 -32.47 -55.62
CA CYS A 838 59.90 -33.20 -54.37
C CYS A 838 60.41 -32.40 -53.15
N VAL A 839 59.86 -32.64 -51.96
CA VAL A 839 60.32 -32.03 -50.69
C VAL A 839 60.97 -33.08 -49.79
N CYS A 840 62.02 -32.69 -49.06
CA CYS A 840 62.70 -33.60 -48.15
C CYS A 840 61.86 -33.84 -46.90
N ASP A 841 61.55 -35.10 -46.61
CA ASP A 841 60.77 -35.49 -45.43
C ASP A 841 61.62 -35.30 -44.16
N THR A 842 61.08 -34.61 -43.16
CA THR A 842 61.79 -34.33 -41.90
C THR A 842 61.64 -35.43 -40.85
N GLY A 843 60.74 -36.39 -41.06
CA GLY A 843 60.41 -37.47 -40.11
C GLY A 843 61.04 -38.84 -40.46
N ILE A 844 61.64 -39.00 -41.64
CA ILE A 844 62.22 -40.28 -42.07
C ILE A 844 63.68 -40.39 -41.64
N SER A 845 63.96 -41.24 -40.65
CA SER A 845 65.32 -41.45 -40.12
C SER A 845 66.26 -42.17 -41.10
N SER A 846 65.72 -42.97 -42.02
CA SER A 846 66.51 -43.69 -43.05
C SER A 846 66.97 -42.80 -44.21
N TYR A 847 66.35 -41.64 -44.40
CA TYR A 847 66.74 -40.64 -45.40
C TYR A 847 66.68 -39.23 -44.79
N PRO A 848 67.65 -38.90 -43.90
CA PRO A 848 67.63 -37.64 -43.17
C PRO A 848 67.59 -36.43 -44.10
N THR A 849 66.92 -35.35 -43.66
CA THR A 849 66.74 -34.12 -44.44
C THR A 849 68.07 -33.59 -45.00
N SER A 850 69.14 -33.59 -44.20
CA SER A 850 70.48 -33.17 -44.64
C SER A 850 71.05 -34.02 -45.79
N THR A 851 70.75 -35.33 -45.79
CA THR A 851 71.16 -36.23 -46.86
C THR A 851 70.32 -35.98 -48.12
N CYS A 852 69.01 -35.79 -47.96
CA CYS A 852 68.11 -35.49 -49.05
C CYS A 852 68.39 -34.14 -49.73
N GLU A 853 68.61 -33.08 -48.95
CA GLU A 853 68.94 -31.75 -49.47
C GLU A 853 70.28 -31.76 -50.22
N ARG A 854 71.27 -32.48 -49.68
CA ARG A 854 72.55 -32.70 -50.36
C ARG A 854 72.36 -33.44 -51.67
N GLU A 855 71.54 -34.48 -51.72
CA GLU A 855 71.26 -35.24 -52.94
C GLU A 855 70.55 -34.37 -54.00
N LYS A 856 69.59 -33.51 -53.61
CA LYS A 856 68.96 -32.54 -54.50
C LYS A 856 69.95 -31.51 -55.04
N LEU A 857 70.83 -30.98 -54.18
CA LEU A 857 71.88 -30.04 -54.58
C LEU A 857 72.85 -30.69 -55.58
N CYS A 858 73.26 -31.94 -55.32
CA CYS A 858 74.13 -32.68 -56.24
C CYS A 858 73.48 -32.99 -57.58
N THR A 859 72.16 -33.23 -57.60
CA THR A 859 71.46 -33.59 -58.84
C THR A 859 71.08 -32.37 -59.69
N PHE A 860 70.73 -31.24 -59.07
CA PHE A 860 70.13 -30.09 -59.78
C PHE A 860 70.92 -28.78 -59.67
N ASN A 861 71.96 -28.68 -58.83
CA ASN A 861 72.73 -27.45 -58.62
C ASN A 861 74.24 -27.68 -58.85
N LEU A 862 74.58 -28.22 -60.03
CA LEU A 862 75.95 -28.57 -60.44
C LEU A 862 76.92 -27.38 -60.56
N ILE A 863 76.43 -26.13 -60.61
CA ILE A 863 77.26 -24.93 -60.85
C ILE A 863 78.04 -24.50 -59.59
N ASN A 864 77.66 -24.98 -58.40
CA ASN A 864 78.29 -24.59 -57.12
C ASN A 864 79.12 -25.70 -56.46
N GLN A 865 79.47 -26.77 -57.17
CA GLN A 865 80.29 -27.85 -56.62
C GLN A 865 81.79 -27.56 -56.87
N THR A 866 82.54 -27.30 -55.81
CA THR A 866 84.02 -27.37 -55.84
C THR A 866 84.43 -28.75 -55.34
N ASN A 867 85.37 -29.38 -56.06
CA ASN A 867 85.79 -30.79 -55.93
C ASN A 867 85.98 -31.29 -54.49
#